data_AF-A0A4R9LZP1-F1
#
_entry.id   AF-A0A4R9LZP1-F1
#
_cell.length_a   1.000
_cell.length_b   1.000
_cell.length_c   1.000
_cell.angle_alpha   90.00
_cell.angle_beta   90.00
_cell.angle_gamma   90.00
#
_symmetry.space_group_name_H-M   'P 1'
#
loop_
_entity.id
_entity.type
_entity.pdbx_description
1 polymer ?
#
loop_
_entity_poly.entity_id
_entity_poly.type
_entity_poly.pdbx_seq_one_letter_code
_entity_poly.pdbx_strand_id
1 'polypeptide(L)'
;MKYLTTLLFFFPFFLSAQTISLVTSPVNDREEVSLIKSLSGAILEPHNNPDFYFGFTDKPIWYKVSFPETSESPRYLRLGNPLAGEIDFYQLEGSKIVNRSISGVYRPYHKEDIYIAGFIYNVSKKGEYYFKVRNESIHRLHFEVMSAEELHTFTRQTLNLQGFYLGITLLVVLIAFTQWSFIKEKIYLYLAFSAVTISITNAYLSGFLYVSFFPENPEFSRQASLFITLSPIALILFFREFMQTKILFPYVDKILKVYIYLMPLTYLVNLFGLQMYMKLMYTNNLMMSLFAIGFGIYSIFIKNKQGIILFCGFILRQIGSSIVVVMHLGIIPNNPFTSSANEIGIALQMVIYIVAISEINVRVRRKKEETIRRQNQNLENIIFQRTRELRDQKTHLETTLNHLRATQNQLIYSEKMTELGKLIAGVAHELNNPLSAIKASTETLLESNQSGTDELDRSRKILSELSESEMLALKELISKNNDFGLVASYTERKEKKKTLKKSLSEHELDLDESTIERFLDVGLDSPTEKDLRLLQDHKHNLIEYILSKKNENLHLSIVRIAVDRASKIISALKNFSRNSKSEERRIFTLVDSIETVLTIYQYKMKGKVSLKKTFLSDATILGWPEEIIQVWTNIILNALQAMEYKGNLIILTQKKDYHIETRIIDNGPGIPPEIQKKVFEPFFTTKELGEGTGMGLDLTRSIVKKHEGTIFFQSEVGRTEFIITLPAIDFIEMNT
;
A
#
# COMPACT_ATOMS: atom_id res chain seq x y z
N MET A 1 -38.84 -49.02 -22.14
CA MET A 1 -39.03 -49.96 -21.00
C MET A 1 -39.53 -51.37 -21.38
N LYS A 2 -40.05 -51.64 -22.60
CA LYS A 2 -40.44 -53.01 -23.02
C LYS A 2 -39.34 -53.85 -23.70
N TYR A 3 -38.11 -53.34 -23.82
CA TYR A 3 -36.92 -54.05 -24.34
C TYR A 3 -35.75 -54.13 -23.34
N LEU A 4 -35.96 -53.68 -22.09
CA LEU A 4 -34.94 -53.69 -21.03
C LEU A 4 -35.12 -54.86 -20.04
N THR A 5 -36.29 -55.50 -20.04
CA THR A 5 -36.59 -56.69 -19.23
C THR A 5 -36.05 -57.99 -19.84
N THR A 6 -35.58 -57.97 -21.08
CA THR A 6 -35.02 -59.15 -21.77
C THR A 6 -33.52 -59.35 -21.53
N LEU A 7 -32.80 -58.35 -21.01
CA LEU A 7 -31.35 -58.46 -20.71
C LEU A 7 -31.03 -58.84 -19.26
N LEU A 8 -32.03 -58.83 -18.36
CA LEU A 8 -31.88 -59.21 -16.94
C LEU A 8 -32.25 -60.68 -16.66
N PHE A 9 -32.50 -61.49 -17.69
CA PHE A 9 -32.91 -62.90 -17.57
C PHE A 9 -31.83 -63.93 -17.98
N PHE A 10 -30.59 -63.50 -18.27
CA PHE A 10 -29.47 -64.41 -18.63
C PHE A 10 -28.49 -64.66 -17.47
N PHE A 11 -29.02 -64.88 -16.27
CA PHE A 11 -28.31 -65.57 -15.18
C PHE A 11 -29.37 -66.37 -14.41
N PRO A 12 -29.68 -67.59 -14.85
CA PRO A 12 -29.22 -68.74 -14.06
C PRO A 12 -29.07 -70.01 -14.92
N PHE A 13 -27.90 -70.33 -15.47
CA PHE A 13 -27.60 -71.68 -15.93
C PHE A 13 -26.10 -71.88 -15.98
N PHE A 14 -25.54 -72.52 -14.95
CA PHE A 14 -24.55 -73.59 -15.07
C PHE A 14 -24.55 -74.36 -13.75
N LEU A 15 -25.64 -75.11 -13.56
CA LEU A 15 -25.64 -76.31 -12.74
C LEU A 15 -25.14 -77.44 -13.64
N SER A 16 -23.89 -77.84 -13.44
CA SER A 16 -23.56 -79.26 -13.40
C SER A 16 -22.40 -79.42 -12.41
N ALA A 17 -22.77 -79.68 -11.16
CA ALA A 17 -21.93 -80.47 -10.29
C ALA A 17 -21.79 -81.84 -10.96
N GLN A 18 -20.74 -82.04 -11.75
CA GLN A 18 -20.27 -83.39 -12.01
C GLN A 18 -19.57 -83.88 -10.75
N THR A 19 -20.11 -84.96 -10.21
CA THR A 19 -19.59 -85.75 -9.09
C THR A 19 -18.08 -85.95 -9.21
N ILE A 20 -17.31 -85.32 -8.32
CA ILE A 20 -15.87 -85.56 -8.15
C ILE A 20 -15.70 -86.61 -7.04
N SER A 21 -15.22 -87.79 -7.39
CA SER A 21 -14.56 -88.69 -6.44
C SER A 21 -13.22 -88.07 -6.02
N LEU A 22 -13.09 -87.76 -4.73
CA LEU A 22 -11.91 -87.22 -4.07
C LEU A 22 -10.86 -88.33 -3.88
N VAL A 23 -9.63 -88.11 -4.33
CA VAL A 23 -8.46 -88.77 -3.74
C VAL A 23 -7.43 -87.71 -3.40
N THR A 24 -7.24 -87.45 -2.11
CA THR A 24 -6.16 -86.63 -1.56
C THR A 24 -5.35 -87.51 -0.62
N SER A 25 -4.08 -87.70 -0.92
CA SER A 25 -3.08 -88.18 0.05
C SER A 25 -1.70 -87.68 -0.40
N PRO A 26 -0.76 -87.37 0.52
CA PRO A 26 0.64 -87.21 0.17
C PRO A 26 1.20 -88.62 -0.11
N VAL A 27 1.69 -88.82 -1.32
CA VAL A 27 1.90 -90.17 -1.87
C VAL A 27 3.34 -90.31 -2.36
N ASN A 28 3.98 -91.42 -2.00
CA ASN A 28 5.33 -91.78 -2.47
C ASN A 28 5.31 -92.05 -4.00
N ASP A 29 6.43 -91.80 -4.72
CA ASP A 29 6.50 -91.88 -6.20
C ASP A 29 5.86 -93.15 -6.82
N ARG A 30 5.90 -94.31 -6.13
CA ARG A 30 5.28 -95.57 -6.61
C ARG A 30 3.75 -95.57 -6.59
N GLU A 31 3.14 -94.93 -5.60
CA GLU A 31 1.70 -94.84 -5.46
C GLU A 31 1.13 -93.70 -6.35
N GLU A 32 1.91 -92.64 -6.63
CA GLU A 32 1.53 -91.53 -7.53
C GLU A 32 1.42 -92.04 -8.98
N VAL A 33 2.35 -92.90 -9.43
CA VAL A 33 2.26 -93.62 -10.72
C VAL A 33 1.05 -94.56 -10.77
N SER A 34 0.68 -95.20 -9.65
CA SER A 34 -0.49 -96.08 -9.58
C SER A 34 -1.81 -95.30 -9.69
N LEU A 35 -1.87 -94.10 -9.08
CA LEU A 35 -2.98 -93.16 -9.14
C LEU A 35 -3.12 -92.56 -10.55
N ILE A 36 -2.00 -92.17 -11.16
CA ILE A 36 -1.92 -91.68 -12.54
C ILE A 36 -2.46 -92.71 -13.54
N LYS A 37 -2.14 -94.01 -13.36
CA LYS A 37 -2.65 -95.11 -14.20
C LYS A 37 -4.15 -95.39 -14.02
N SER A 38 -4.74 -95.03 -12.87
CA SER A 38 -6.17 -95.25 -12.60
C SER A 38 -7.09 -94.19 -13.25
N LEU A 39 -6.52 -93.12 -13.82
CA LEU A 39 -7.23 -91.99 -14.42
C LEU A 39 -7.24 -92.13 -15.94
N SER A 40 -8.39 -92.46 -16.52
CA SER A 40 -8.59 -92.59 -17.96
C SER A 40 -9.20 -91.32 -18.60
N GLY A 41 -8.60 -90.83 -19.70
CA GLY A 41 -9.35 -90.31 -20.86
C GLY A 41 -9.00 -88.93 -21.44
N ALA A 42 -8.02 -88.86 -22.36
CA ALA A 42 -8.12 -88.22 -23.70
C ALA A 42 -6.83 -88.54 -24.50
N ILE A 43 -6.96 -88.99 -25.75
CA ILE A 43 -5.85 -89.20 -26.69
C ILE A 43 -5.85 -88.00 -27.65
N LEU A 44 -4.70 -87.37 -27.86
CA LEU A 44 -4.56 -86.21 -28.76
C LEU A 44 -3.69 -86.57 -29.95
N GLU A 45 -4.17 -86.23 -31.15
CA GLU A 45 -3.37 -86.29 -32.37
C GLU A 45 -2.72 -84.92 -32.66
N PRO A 46 -1.52 -84.87 -33.27
CA PRO A 46 -0.71 -83.66 -33.40
C PRO A 46 -1.32 -82.49 -34.19
N HIS A 47 -2.48 -82.69 -34.85
CA HIS A 47 -3.10 -81.72 -35.76
C HIS A 47 -4.49 -81.21 -35.34
N ASN A 48 -5.08 -81.73 -34.26
CA ASN A 48 -6.36 -81.22 -33.77
C ASN A 48 -6.13 -80.39 -32.52
N ASN A 49 -6.40 -79.09 -32.60
CA ASN A 49 -6.45 -78.17 -31.46
C ASN A 49 -7.57 -78.63 -30.50
N PRO A 50 -7.25 -79.34 -29.40
CA PRO A 50 -8.25 -79.85 -28.50
C PRO A 50 -8.49 -78.74 -27.48
N ASP A 51 -9.56 -78.00 -27.71
CA ASP A 51 -10.03 -76.90 -26.90
C ASP A 51 -10.34 -77.37 -25.45
N PHE A 52 -9.31 -77.45 -24.59
CA PHE A 52 -9.43 -77.83 -23.19
C PHE A 52 -9.82 -76.63 -22.33
N TYR A 53 -11.04 -76.15 -22.49
CA TYR A 53 -11.54 -74.97 -21.77
C TYR A 53 -12.05 -75.32 -20.37
N PHE A 54 -11.22 -75.16 -19.35
CA PHE A 54 -11.64 -75.36 -17.96
C PHE A 54 -11.48 -74.09 -17.14
N GLY A 55 -12.59 -73.63 -16.57
CA GLY A 55 -12.61 -72.48 -15.67
C GLY A 55 -11.99 -72.79 -14.31
N PHE A 56 -12.52 -72.14 -13.28
CA PHE A 56 -12.12 -72.35 -11.89
C PHE A 56 -12.24 -73.82 -11.45
N THR A 57 -11.25 -74.33 -10.70
CA THR A 57 -11.25 -75.71 -10.18
C THR A 57 -11.01 -75.72 -8.67
N ASP A 58 -12.00 -76.17 -7.88
CA ASP A 58 -11.87 -76.31 -6.42
C ASP A 58 -10.85 -77.38 -5.99
N LYS A 59 -10.59 -78.36 -6.87
CA LYS A 59 -9.65 -79.46 -6.65
C LYS A 59 -8.69 -79.58 -7.83
N PRO A 60 -7.46 -80.11 -7.62
CA PRO A 60 -6.55 -80.36 -8.73
C PRO A 60 -7.16 -81.34 -9.72
N ILE A 61 -7.11 -81.00 -11.01
CA ILE A 61 -7.56 -81.86 -12.10
C ILE A 61 -6.34 -82.46 -12.78
N TRP A 62 -6.40 -83.75 -13.07
CA TRP A 62 -5.38 -84.45 -13.82
C TRP A 62 -5.70 -84.47 -15.31
N TYR A 63 -4.71 -84.17 -16.12
CA TYR A 63 -4.76 -84.21 -17.58
C TYR A 63 -3.72 -85.18 -18.09
N LYS A 64 -4.07 -85.95 -19.11
CA LYS A 64 -3.16 -86.82 -19.84
C LYS A 64 -3.10 -86.35 -21.28
N VAL A 65 -1.89 -86.14 -21.78
CA VAL A 65 -1.61 -85.82 -23.18
C VAL A 65 -0.61 -86.84 -23.69
N SER A 66 -0.91 -87.50 -24.81
CA SER A 66 -0.04 -88.53 -25.37
C SER A 66 0.47 -88.09 -26.72
N PHE A 67 1.79 -88.16 -26.94
CA PHE A 67 2.39 -87.90 -28.24
C PHE A 67 2.93 -89.22 -28.83
N PRO A 68 2.37 -89.68 -29.97
CA PRO A 68 2.66 -91.03 -30.50
C PRO A 68 4.07 -91.16 -31.11
N GLU A 69 4.68 -90.03 -31.49
CA GLU A 69 5.97 -89.97 -32.19
C GLU A 69 6.88 -88.89 -31.61
N THR A 70 8.18 -89.16 -31.64
CA THR A 70 9.22 -88.18 -31.30
C THR A 70 9.35 -87.19 -32.46
N SER A 71 9.34 -85.90 -32.15
CA SER A 71 9.55 -84.84 -33.12
C SER A 71 11.03 -84.61 -33.38
N GLU A 72 11.42 -84.45 -34.65
CA GLU A 72 12.77 -83.96 -34.98
C GLU A 72 12.97 -82.48 -34.61
N SER A 73 11.89 -81.68 -34.68
CA SER A 73 11.91 -80.28 -34.24
C SER A 73 11.33 -80.11 -32.83
N PRO A 74 11.84 -79.18 -32.00
CA PRO A 74 11.34 -78.98 -30.65
C PRO A 74 9.86 -78.56 -30.63
N ARG A 75 9.05 -79.26 -29.82
CA ARG A 75 7.64 -78.94 -29.57
C ARG A 75 7.45 -78.61 -28.09
N TYR A 76 6.64 -77.60 -27.83
CA TYR A 76 6.30 -77.14 -26.49
C TYR A 76 4.80 -77.20 -26.28
N LEU A 77 4.37 -77.70 -25.12
CA LEU A 77 3.01 -77.53 -24.65
C LEU A 77 2.95 -76.28 -23.79
N ARG A 78 2.16 -75.31 -24.22
CA ARG A 78 1.93 -74.04 -23.53
C ARG A 78 0.62 -74.09 -22.77
N LEU A 79 0.65 -73.68 -21.50
CA LEU A 79 -0.51 -73.41 -20.67
C LEU A 79 -0.75 -71.90 -20.61
N GLY A 80 -1.79 -71.41 -21.30
CA GLY A 80 -2.09 -69.99 -21.50
C GLY A 80 -2.70 -69.25 -20.31
N ASN A 81 -2.21 -69.46 -19.08
CA ASN A 81 -2.67 -68.77 -17.88
C ASN A 81 -1.51 -68.56 -16.89
N PRO A 82 -0.95 -67.33 -16.81
CA PRO A 82 0.17 -67.04 -15.92
C PRO A 82 -0.22 -67.02 -14.44
N LEU A 83 -1.53 -67.02 -14.13
CA LEU A 83 -2.07 -67.03 -12.76
C LEU A 83 -2.50 -68.42 -12.29
N ALA A 84 -2.09 -69.49 -12.98
CA ALA A 84 -2.36 -70.85 -12.55
C ALA A 84 -1.64 -71.13 -11.21
N GLY A 85 -2.40 -71.59 -10.21
CA GLY A 85 -1.91 -71.64 -8.82
C GLY A 85 -0.88 -72.75 -8.59
N GLU A 86 -1.21 -73.98 -9.02
CA GLU A 86 -0.34 -75.14 -8.87
C GLU A 86 -0.40 -75.98 -10.15
N ILE A 87 0.77 -76.32 -10.69
CA ILE A 87 0.91 -77.19 -11.86
C ILE A 87 2.02 -78.20 -11.58
N ASP A 88 1.67 -79.48 -11.52
CA ASP A 88 2.65 -80.56 -11.50
C ASP A 88 2.68 -81.23 -12.87
N PHE A 89 3.86 -81.25 -13.48
CA PHE A 89 4.14 -81.88 -14.75
C PHE A 89 4.90 -83.18 -14.55
N TYR A 90 4.46 -84.25 -15.22
CA TYR A 90 5.08 -85.56 -15.21
C TYR A 90 5.21 -86.09 -16.64
N GLN A 91 6.40 -86.55 -17.01
CA GLN A 91 6.64 -87.30 -18.25
C GLN A 91 6.89 -88.77 -17.91
N LEU A 92 6.10 -89.66 -18.49
CA LEU A 92 6.22 -91.11 -18.33
C LEU A 92 6.68 -91.78 -19.63
N GLU A 93 7.72 -92.60 -19.52
CA GLU A 93 8.09 -93.59 -20.54
C GLU A 93 7.77 -94.99 -19.98
N GLY A 94 6.65 -95.58 -20.42
CA GLY A 94 6.15 -96.85 -19.91
C GLY A 94 5.65 -96.75 -18.46
N SER A 95 6.45 -97.19 -17.49
CA SER A 95 6.09 -97.18 -16.05
C SER A 95 7.06 -96.39 -15.17
N LYS A 96 7.98 -95.61 -15.76
CA LYS A 96 8.94 -94.76 -15.03
C LYS A 96 8.68 -93.29 -15.34
N ILE A 97 8.69 -92.45 -14.30
CA ILE A 97 8.70 -90.99 -14.44
C ILE A 97 10.12 -90.60 -14.88
N VAL A 98 10.24 -90.01 -16.06
CA VAL A 98 11.52 -89.62 -16.68
C VAL A 98 11.78 -88.13 -16.50
N ASN A 99 10.73 -87.33 -16.40
CA ASN A 99 10.83 -85.90 -16.12
C ASN A 99 9.70 -85.47 -15.16
N ARG A 100 10.01 -84.58 -14.23
CA ARG A 100 9.05 -83.98 -13.30
C ARG A 100 9.38 -82.51 -13.16
N SER A 101 8.39 -81.64 -13.37
CA SER A 101 8.50 -80.22 -13.04
C SER A 101 7.33 -79.83 -12.15
N ILE A 102 7.60 -78.97 -11.18
CA ILE A 102 6.59 -78.37 -10.32
C ILE A 102 6.65 -76.87 -10.56
N SER A 103 5.51 -76.30 -10.92
CA SER A 103 5.38 -74.88 -11.20
C SER A 103 4.03 -74.34 -10.71
N GLY A 104 3.76 -73.07 -10.97
CA GLY A 104 2.58 -72.34 -10.51
C GLY A 104 2.96 -71.10 -9.70
N VAL A 105 1.99 -70.22 -9.50
CA VAL A 105 2.22 -68.91 -8.86
C VAL A 105 2.54 -69.01 -7.36
N TYR A 106 2.16 -70.10 -6.70
CA TYR A 106 2.46 -70.31 -5.27
C TYR A 106 3.71 -71.14 -5.01
N ARG A 107 4.41 -71.56 -6.05
CA ARG A 107 5.53 -72.48 -5.92
C ARG A 107 6.78 -71.88 -6.56
N PRO A 108 7.98 -72.13 -5.99
CA PRO A 108 9.22 -71.86 -6.69
C PRO A 108 9.22 -72.63 -8.01
N TYR A 109 9.66 -72.01 -9.09
CA TYR A 109 9.65 -72.61 -10.42
C TYR A 109 11.04 -72.55 -11.06
N HIS A 110 11.28 -73.38 -12.08
CA HIS A 110 12.48 -73.30 -12.89
C HIS A 110 12.28 -72.31 -14.03
N LYS A 111 13.25 -71.43 -14.27
CA LYS A 111 13.20 -70.36 -15.29
C LYS A 111 12.87 -70.88 -16.71
N GLU A 112 13.14 -72.15 -16.98
CA GLU A 112 12.87 -72.84 -18.24
C GLU A 112 11.38 -73.21 -18.45
N ASP A 113 10.59 -73.26 -17.38
CA ASP A 113 9.18 -73.69 -17.38
C ASP A 113 8.18 -72.52 -17.45
N ILE A 114 8.66 -71.27 -17.33
CA ILE A 114 7.82 -70.07 -17.33
C ILE A 114 8.15 -69.17 -18.51
N TYR A 115 7.07 -68.68 -19.12
CA TYR A 115 7.15 -67.82 -20.27
C TYR A 115 6.14 -66.68 -20.15
N ILE A 116 6.36 -65.58 -20.88
CA ILE A 116 5.40 -64.46 -20.88
C ILE A 116 4.06 -64.97 -21.41
N ALA A 117 2.98 -64.72 -20.65
CA ALA A 117 1.64 -65.24 -20.88
C ALA A 117 1.44 -66.76 -20.70
N GLY A 118 2.23 -67.44 -19.85
CA GLY A 118 1.92 -68.81 -19.41
C GLY A 118 3.08 -69.67 -18.91
N PHE A 119 2.81 -70.97 -18.79
CA PHE A 119 3.82 -72.00 -18.50
C PHE A 119 4.11 -72.81 -19.77
N ILE A 120 5.36 -73.25 -19.97
CA ILE A 120 5.76 -74.03 -21.14
C ILE A 120 6.44 -75.32 -20.71
N TYR A 121 6.18 -76.41 -21.44
CA TYR A 121 6.76 -77.72 -21.16
C TYR A 121 7.24 -78.35 -22.45
N ASN A 122 8.47 -78.87 -22.47
CA ASN A 122 9.01 -79.55 -23.64
C ASN A 122 8.33 -80.92 -23.82
N VAL A 123 7.68 -81.12 -24.97
CA VAL A 123 6.96 -82.36 -25.33
C VAL A 123 7.49 -82.98 -26.62
N SER A 124 8.78 -82.76 -26.92
CA SER A 124 9.40 -83.20 -28.18
C SER A 124 9.59 -84.71 -28.28
N LYS A 125 9.67 -85.42 -27.15
CA LYS A 125 9.87 -86.88 -27.11
C LYS A 125 8.53 -87.63 -27.18
N LYS A 126 8.53 -88.81 -27.80
CA LYS A 126 7.41 -89.76 -27.68
C LYS A 126 7.18 -90.09 -26.20
N GLY A 127 5.93 -90.06 -25.75
CA GLY A 127 5.60 -90.39 -24.37
C GLY A 127 4.23 -89.94 -23.93
N GLU A 128 3.89 -90.29 -22.70
CA GLU A 128 2.67 -89.83 -22.02
C GLU A 128 3.04 -88.73 -21.02
N TYR A 129 2.36 -87.60 -21.14
CA TYR A 129 2.57 -86.42 -20.31
C TYR A 129 1.34 -86.18 -19.45
N TYR A 130 1.56 -85.99 -18.16
CA TYR A 130 0.50 -85.82 -17.19
C TYR A 130 0.65 -84.46 -16.49
N PHE A 131 -0.46 -83.76 -16.35
CA PHE A 131 -0.51 -82.47 -15.68
C PHE A 131 -1.52 -82.54 -14.56
N LYS A 132 -1.11 -82.20 -13.35
CA LYS A 132 -2.02 -81.96 -12.24
C LYS A 132 -2.14 -80.46 -12.08
N VAL A 133 -3.26 -79.88 -12.46
CA VAL A 133 -3.46 -78.42 -12.44
C VAL A 133 -4.54 -78.05 -11.44
N ARG A 134 -4.23 -77.12 -10.53
CA ARG A 134 -5.23 -76.38 -9.76
C ARG A 134 -5.33 -74.97 -10.32
N ASN A 135 -6.44 -74.71 -11.01
CA ASN A 135 -6.73 -73.38 -11.53
C ASN A 135 -7.42 -72.51 -10.47
N GLU A 136 -6.78 -71.40 -10.15
CA GLU A 136 -7.25 -70.45 -9.16
C GLU A 136 -7.81 -69.17 -9.78
N SER A 137 -7.72 -69.03 -11.09
CA SER A 137 -8.26 -67.87 -11.80
C SER A 137 -9.59 -68.21 -12.48
N ILE A 138 -10.40 -67.19 -12.74
CA ILE A 138 -11.61 -67.33 -13.57
C ILE A 138 -11.29 -67.57 -15.05
N HIS A 139 -10.02 -67.46 -15.44
CA HIS A 139 -9.60 -67.58 -16.83
C HIS A 139 -9.58 -69.06 -17.16
N ARG A 140 -10.16 -69.41 -18.30
CA ARG A 140 -10.11 -70.80 -18.74
C ARG A 140 -8.66 -71.17 -19.04
N LEU A 141 -8.23 -72.31 -18.55
CA LEU A 141 -6.97 -72.91 -18.98
C LEU A 141 -7.11 -73.26 -20.46
N HIS A 142 -6.03 -73.06 -21.21
CA HIS A 142 -5.92 -73.41 -22.60
C HIS A 142 -4.56 -74.07 -22.77
N PHE A 143 -4.57 -75.27 -23.38
CA PHE A 143 -3.36 -76.01 -23.70
C PHE A 143 -3.13 -75.91 -25.20
N GLU A 144 -1.95 -75.43 -25.60
CA GLU A 144 -1.57 -75.26 -26.99
C GLU A 144 -0.25 -76.00 -27.25
N VAL A 145 -0.21 -76.81 -28.30
CA VAL A 145 1.06 -77.38 -28.77
C VAL A 145 1.61 -76.42 -29.81
N MET A 146 2.81 -75.89 -29.57
CA MET A 146 3.48 -74.94 -30.45
C MET A 146 4.87 -75.46 -30.82
N SER A 147 5.29 -75.24 -32.05
CA SER A 147 6.71 -75.35 -32.43
C SER A 147 7.54 -74.27 -31.75
N ALA A 148 8.86 -74.47 -31.69
CA ALA A 148 9.79 -73.44 -31.18
C ALA A 148 9.65 -72.08 -31.91
N GLU A 149 9.40 -72.10 -33.22
CA GLU A 149 9.26 -70.90 -34.04
C GLU A 149 7.94 -70.16 -33.79
N GLU A 150 6.83 -70.90 -33.68
CA GLU A 150 5.52 -70.34 -33.34
C GLU A 150 5.52 -69.74 -31.94
N LEU A 151 6.11 -70.43 -30.96
CA LEU A 151 6.24 -69.94 -29.59
C LEU A 151 7.06 -68.64 -29.56
N HIS A 152 8.21 -68.62 -30.24
CA HIS A 152 9.05 -67.42 -30.33
C HIS A 152 8.32 -66.25 -31.01
N THR A 153 7.58 -66.53 -32.08
CA THR A 153 6.81 -65.50 -32.82
C THR A 153 5.66 -64.95 -31.99
N PHE A 154 4.86 -65.83 -31.37
CA PHE A 154 3.76 -65.47 -30.47
C PHE A 154 4.28 -64.57 -29.34
N THR A 155 5.39 -64.96 -28.74
CA THR A 155 6.05 -64.20 -27.68
C THR A 155 6.44 -62.82 -28.15
N ARG A 156 7.22 -62.75 -29.24
CA ARG A 156 7.80 -61.49 -29.71
C ARG A 156 6.69 -60.50 -30.01
N GLN A 157 5.60 -60.96 -30.64
CA GLN A 157 4.44 -60.12 -30.92
C GLN A 157 3.73 -59.66 -29.64
N THR A 158 3.53 -60.57 -28.66
CA THR A 158 2.92 -60.23 -27.36
C THR A 158 3.76 -59.21 -26.60
N LEU A 159 5.07 -59.43 -26.53
CA LEU A 159 6.04 -58.51 -25.93
C LEU A 159 6.05 -57.14 -26.62
N ASN A 160 6.01 -57.11 -27.95
CA ASN A 160 5.96 -55.85 -28.69
C ASN A 160 4.69 -55.06 -28.36
N LEU A 161 3.53 -55.73 -28.27
CA LEU A 161 2.26 -55.09 -27.91
C LEU A 161 2.26 -54.61 -26.44
N GLN A 162 2.77 -55.41 -25.51
CA GLN A 162 2.93 -55.02 -24.11
C GLN A 162 3.92 -53.86 -23.95
N GLY A 163 5.04 -53.89 -24.67
CA GLY A 163 6.03 -52.82 -24.69
C GLY A 163 5.46 -51.51 -25.24
N PHE A 164 4.67 -51.59 -26.32
CA PHE A 164 3.95 -50.43 -26.87
C PHE A 164 2.96 -49.84 -25.86
N TYR A 165 2.17 -50.70 -25.19
CA TYR A 165 1.26 -50.29 -24.13
C TYR A 165 1.99 -49.60 -22.96
N LEU A 166 3.06 -50.22 -22.45
CA LEU A 166 3.87 -49.64 -21.37
C LEU A 166 4.52 -48.31 -21.80
N GLY A 167 4.98 -48.21 -23.04
CA GLY A 167 5.52 -46.99 -23.62
C GLY A 167 4.49 -45.85 -23.68
N ILE A 168 3.28 -46.11 -24.17
CA ILE A 168 2.18 -45.12 -24.19
C ILE A 168 1.80 -44.70 -22.78
N THR A 169 1.62 -45.66 -21.87
CA THR A 169 1.20 -45.33 -20.49
C THR A 169 2.28 -44.56 -19.75
N LEU A 170 3.57 -44.90 -19.93
CA LEU A 170 4.69 -44.11 -19.42
C LEU A 170 4.70 -42.69 -19.99
N LEU A 171 4.48 -42.54 -21.31
CA LEU A 171 4.38 -41.23 -21.95
C LEU A 171 3.23 -40.40 -21.35
N VAL A 172 2.06 -41.00 -21.15
CA VAL A 172 0.93 -40.33 -20.49
C VAL A 172 1.28 -39.91 -19.06
N VAL A 173 1.96 -40.76 -18.30
CA VAL A 173 2.43 -40.43 -16.94
C VAL A 173 3.41 -39.26 -16.96
N LEU A 174 4.40 -39.27 -17.85
CA LEU A 174 5.37 -38.18 -17.98
C LEU A 174 4.72 -36.86 -18.41
N ILE A 175 3.81 -36.91 -19.39
CA ILE A 175 3.04 -35.73 -19.82
C ILE A 175 2.19 -35.23 -18.67
N ALA A 176 1.43 -36.10 -18.00
CA ALA A 176 0.58 -35.72 -16.88
C ALA A 176 1.41 -35.11 -15.74
N PHE A 177 2.54 -35.70 -15.37
CA PHE A 177 3.42 -35.16 -14.34
C PHE A 177 4.01 -33.80 -14.73
N THR A 178 4.44 -33.64 -15.98
CA THR A 178 4.94 -32.37 -16.51
C THR A 178 3.85 -31.29 -16.43
N GLN A 179 2.65 -31.60 -16.91
CA GLN A 179 1.50 -30.69 -16.85
C GLN A 179 1.13 -30.34 -15.40
N TRP A 180 1.16 -31.32 -14.48
CA TRP A 180 0.97 -31.06 -13.06
C TRP A 180 2.06 -30.12 -12.51
N SER A 181 3.32 -30.27 -12.90
CA SER A 181 4.40 -29.42 -12.41
C SER A 181 4.17 -27.94 -12.78
N PHE A 182 3.67 -27.66 -13.99
CA PHE A 182 3.38 -26.31 -14.46
C PHE A 182 2.03 -25.75 -13.99
N ILE A 183 0.96 -26.56 -14.05
CA ILE A 183 -0.42 -26.11 -13.84
C ILE A 183 -0.84 -26.27 -12.37
N LYS A 184 -0.23 -27.22 -11.63
CA LYS A 184 -0.55 -27.59 -10.24
C LYS A 184 -1.99 -28.09 -10.02
N GLU A 185 -2.66 -28.54 -11.08
CA GLU A 185 -4.02 -29.08 -11.01
C GLU A 185 -4.01 -30.58 -10.64
N LYS A 186 -4.84 -30.96 -9.66
CA LYS A 186 -4.87 -32.33 -9.10
C LYS A 186 -5.28 -33.39 -10.12
N ILE A 187 -6.06 -33.00 -11.14
CA ILE A 187 -6.54 -33.88 -12.21
C ILE A 187 -5.41 -34.67 -12.88
N TYR A 188 -4.26 -34.03 -13.12
CA TYR A 188 -3.11 -34.65 -13.76
C TYR A 188 -2.40 -35.64 -12.84
N LEU A 189 -2.32 -35.33 -11.54
CA LEU A 189 -1.76 -36.25 -10.54
C LEU A 189 -2.61 -37.51 -10.42
N TYR A 190 -3.93 -37.37 -10.40
CA TYR A 190 -4.84 -38.52 -10.37
C TYR A 190 -4.79 -39.35 -11.66
N LEU A 191 -4.67 -38.69 -12.83
CA LEU A 191 -4.46 -39.41 -14.09
C LEU A 191 -3.15 -40.21 -14.07
N ALA A 192 -2.03 -39.59 -13.68
CA ALA A 192 -0.74 -40.26 -13.56
C ALA A 192 -0.80 -41.44 -12.57
N PHE A 193 -1.41 -41.23 -11.41
CA PHE A 193 -1.61 -42.26 -10.40
C PHE A 193 -2.47 -43.43 -10.93
N SER A 194 -3.53 -43.13 -11.68
CA SER A 194 -4.37 -44.15 -12.31
C SER A 194 -3.62 -44.93 -13.39
N ALA A 195 -2.83 -44.24 -14.23
CA ALA A 195 -2.04 -44.87 -15.28
C ALA A 195 -0.98 -45.82 -14.69
N VAL A 196 -0.24 -45.38 -13.67
CA VAL A 196 0.77 -46.22 -13.00
C VAL A 196 0.13 -47.45 -12.37
N THR A 197 -0.93 -47.28 -11.57
CA THR A 197 -1.57 -48.40 -10.86
C THR A 197 -2.24 -49.40 -11.82
N ILE A 198 -2.85 -48.92 -12.91
CA ILE A 198 -3.42 -49.78 -13.97
C ILE A 198 -2.31 -50.52 -14.73
N SER A 199 -1.21 -49.85 -15.09
CA SER A 199 -0.09 -50.50 -15.79
C SER A 199 0.57 -51.59 -14.95
N ILE A 200 0.77 -51.34 -13.65
CA ILE A 200 1.28 -52.37 -12.72
C ILE A 200 0.26 -53.52 -12.58
N THR A 201 -1.04 -53.21 -12.49
CA THR A 201 -2.10 -54.23 -12.42
C THR A 201 -2.09 -55.14 -13.65
N ASN A 202 -2.01 -54.58 -14.86
CA ASN A 202 -1.96 -55.39 -16.08
C ASN A 202 -0.65 -56.19 -16.19
N ALA A 203 0.48 -55.60 -15.80
CA ALA A 203 1.75 -56.31 -15.77
C ALA A 203 1.76 -57.48 -14.75
N TYR A 204 0.97 -57.37 -13.67
CA TYR A 204 0.70 -58.48 -12.76
C TYR A 204 -0.17 -59.55 -13.43
N LEU A 205 -1.32 -59.18 -14.00
CA LEU A 205 -2.28 -60.12 -14.61
C LEU A 205 -1.70 -60.86 -15.82
N SER A 206 -0.78 -60.25 -16.58
CA SER A 206 -0.11 -60.88 -17.71
C SER A 206 1.04 -61.82 -17.30
N GLY A 207 1.37 -61.88 -16.00
CA GLY A 207 2.52 -62.61 -15.46
C GLY A 207 3.86 -61.88 -15.59
N PHE A 208 3.91 -60.76 -16.33
CA PHE A 208 5.16 -60.04 -16.63
C PHE A 208 5.95 -59.64 -15.37
N LEU A 209 5.28 -59.17 -14.31
CA LEU A 209 5.94 -58.78 -13.06
C LEU A 209 6.65 -59.95 -12.38
N TYR A 210 6.02 -61.11 -12.35
CA TYR A 210 6.56 -62.30 -11.72
C TYR A 210 7.75 -62.86 -12.51
N VAL A 211 7.61 -62.97 -13.83
CA VAL A 211 8.68 -63.45 -14.73
C VAL A 211 9.91 -62.54 -14.71
N SER A 212 9.72 -61.23 -14.66
CA SER A 212 10.80 -60.27 -14.93
C SER A 212 11.54 -59.80 -13.68
N PHE A 213 10.87 -59.70 -12.53
CA PHE A 213 11.44 -59.04 -11.35
C PHE A 213 11.69 -59.99 -10.17
N PHE A 214 10.83 -60.99 -9.94
CA PHE A 214 10.89 -61.82 -8.72
C PHE A 214 10.52 -63.30 -8.95
N PRO A 215 11.27 -64.02 -9.81
CA PRO A 215 10.97 -65.41 -10.17
C PRO A 215 11.07 -66.39 -8.99
N GLU A 216 11.92 -66.11 -8.00
CA GLU A 216 12.23 -67.08 -6.93
C GLU A 216 11.40 -66.87 -5.65
N ASN A 217 10.52 -65.86 -5.62
CA ASN A 217 9.78 -65.47 -4.42
C ASN A 217 8.25 -65.60 -4.62
N PRO A 218 7.64 -66.76 -4.28
CA PRO A 218 6.20 -66.95 -4.37
C PRO A 218 5.38 -65.98 -3.52
N GLU A 219 5.95 -65.52 -2.40
CA GLU A 219 5.30 -64.60 -1.48
C GLU A 219 5.16 -63.19 -2.09
N PHE A 220 6.10 -62.79 -2.96
CA PHE A 220 6.00 -61.55 -3.71
C PHE A 220 4.75 -61.53 -4.60
N SER A 221 4.42 -62.64 -5.27
CA SER A 221 3.23 -62.71 -6.12
C SER A 221 1.94 -62.50 -5.32
N ARG A 222 1.86 -63.10 -4.12
CA ARG A 222 0.74 -62.89 -3.20
C ARG A 222 0.59 -61.43 -2.78
N GLN A 223 1.69 -60.75 -2.50
CA GLN A 223 1.69 -59.34 -2.06
C GLN A 223 1.48 -58.35 -3.21
N ALA A 224 2.01 -58.65 -4.40
CA ALA A 224 1.87 -57.85 -5.61
C ALA A 224 0.40 -57.69 -6.05
N SER A 225 -0.49 -58.60 -5.64
CA SER A 225 -1.94 -58.45 -5.82
C SER A 225 -2.51 -57.16 -5.20
N LEU A 226 -1.83 -56.51 -4.23
CA LEU A 226 -2.25 -55.23 -3.64
C LEU A 226 -2.45 -54.13 -4.69
N PHE A 227 -1.64 -54.14 -5.76
CA PHE A 227 -1.76 -53.16 -6.83
C PHE A 227 -3.10 -53.24 -7.57
N ILE A 228 -3.74 -54.42 -7.59
CA ILE A 228 -5.08 -54.61 -8.15
C ILE A 228 -6.12 -53.82 -7.34
N THR A 229 -5.97 -53.70 -6.01
CA THR A 229 -6.86 -52.89 -5.17
C THR A 229 -6.61 -51.38 -5.36
N LEU A 230 -5.38 -50.96 -5.64
CA LEU A 230 -5.06 -49.54 -5.83
C LEU A 230 -5.62 -48.97 -7.15
N SER A 231 -5.69 -49.79 -8.21
CA SER A 231 -6.16 -49.35 -9.52
C SER A 231 -7.60 -48.78 -9.53
N PRO A 232 -8.62 -49.44 -8.96
CA PRO A 232 -9.97 -48.88 -8.84
C PRO A 232 -10.05 -47.59 -8.02
N ILE A 233 -9.25 -47.49 -6.94
CA ILE A 233 -9.17 -46.28 -6.11
C ILE A 233 -8.66 -45.12 -6.95
N ALA A 234 -7.55 -45.32 -7.66
CA ALA A 234 -6.94 -44.30 -8.50
C ALA A 234 -7.90 -43.84 -9.62
N LEU A 235 -8.59 -44.78 -10.26
CA LEU A 235 -9.56 -44.50 -11.31
C LEU A 235 -10.76 -43.68 -10.81
N ILE A 236 -11.25 -43.94 -9.59
CA ILE A 236 -12.35 -43.15 -9.02
C ILE A 236 -11.88 -41.77 -8.56
N LEU A 237 -10.68 -41.65 -8.00
CA LEU A 237 -10.12 -40.33 -7.70
C LEU A 237 -10.03 -39.46 -8.96
N PHE A 238 -9.55 -40.06 -10.07
CA PHE A 238 -9.56 -39.42 -11.37
C PHE A 238 -10.99 -39.07 -11.83
N PHE A 239 -11.93 -40.02 -11.80
CA PHE A 239 -13.33 -39.81 -12.19
C PHE A 239 -13.96 -38.64 -11.41
N ARG A 240 -13.78 -38.62 -10.09
CA ARG A 240 -14.39 -37.62 -9.20
C ARG A 240 -13.93 -36.21 -9.55
N GLU A 241 -12.64 -36.05 -9.82
CA GLU A 241 -12.02 -34.78 -10.17
C GLU A 241 -12.38 -34.38 -11.62
N PHE A 242 -12.30 -35.32 -12.56
CA PHE A 242 -12.58 -35.07 -13.99
C PHE A 242 -14.03 -34.63 -14.22
N MET A 243 -14.96 -35.26 -13.51
CA MET A 243 -16.39 -34.92 -13.58
C MET A 243 -16.80 -33.82 -12.60
N GLN A 244 -15.88 -33.31 -11.79
CA GLN A 244 -16.17 -32.33 -10.73
C GLN A 244 -17.39 -32.74 -9.87
N THR A 245 -17.45 -34.03 -9.53
CA THR A 245 -18.63 -34.66 -8.90
C THR A 245 -19.06 -33.97 -7.61
N LYS A 246 -18.12 -33.42 -6.85
CA LYS A 246 -18.40 -32.63 -5.64
C LYS A 246 -19.35 -31.45 -5.89
N ILE A 247 -19.23 -30.80 -7.06
CA ILE A 247 -20.01 -29.62 -7.43
C ILE A 247 -21.24 -30.03 -8.25
N LEU A 248 -21.06 -30.87 -9.26
CA LEU A 248 -22.11 -31.20 -10.23
C LEU A 248 -23.01 -32.37 -9.81
N PHE A 249 -22.50 -33.32 -9.02
CA PHE A 249 -23.21 -34.57 -8.67
C PHE A 249 -22.96 -34.98 -7.20
N PRO A 250 -23.39 -34.19 -6.21
CA PRO A 250 -22.99 -34.36 -4.81
C PRO A 250 -23.41 -35.70 -4.19
N TYR A 251 -24.55 -36.27 -4.60
CA TYR A 251 -24.98 -37.60 -4.15
C TYR A 251 -24.07 -38.71 -4.69
N VAL A 252 -23.66 -38.61 -5.96
CA VAL A 252 -22.73 -39.55 -6.59
C VAL A 252 -21.34 -39.43 -5.93
N ASP A 253 -20.86 -38.22 -5.63
CA ASP A 253 -19.59 -38.00 -4.92
C ASP A 253 -19.57 -38.70 -3.55
N LYS A 254 -20.68 -38.69 -2.80
CA LYS A 254 -20.80 -39.41 -1.52
C LYS A 254 -20.65 -40.93 -1.70
N ILE A 255 -21.34 -41.51 -2.69
CA ILE A 255 -21.25 -42.95 -2.99
C ILE A 255 -19.81 -43.32 -3.37
N LEU A 256 -19.17 -42.52 -4.23
CA LEU A 256 -17.80 -42.75 -4.66
C LEU A 256 -16.77 -42.62 -3.53
N LYS A 257 -17.00 -41.73 -2.56
CA LYS A 257 -16.18 -41.65 -1.33
C LYS A 257 -16.30 -42.91 -0.50
N VAL A 258 -17.53 -43.37 -0.24
CA VAL A 258 -17.76 -44.62 0.51
C VAL A 258 -17.05 -45.78 -0.19
N TYR A 259 -17.16 -45.87 -1.51
CA TYR A 259 -16.44 -46.86 -2.30
C TYR A 259 -14.92 -46.79 -2.07
N ILE A 260 -14.31 -45.60 -2.14
CA ILE A 260 -12.86 -45.43 -1.90
C ILE A 260 -12.46 -45.97 -0.52
N TYR A 261 -13.26 -45.71 0.53
CA TYR A 261 -12.96 -46.19 1.88
C TYR A 261 -13.16 -47.70 2.05
N LEU A 262 -14.09 -48.30 1.30
CA LEU A 262 -14.32 -49.75 1.33
C LEU A 262 -13.27 -50.54 0.54
N MET A 263 -12.64 -49.95 -0.48
CA MET A 263 -11.69 -50.64 -1.34
C MET A 263 -10.49 -51.25 -0.58
N PRO A 264 -9.79 -50.54 0.33
CA PRO A 264 -8.71 -51.16 1.12
C PRO A 264 -9.14 -52.39 1.92
N LEU A 265 -10.40 -52.45 2.37
CA LEU A 265 -10.93 -53.59 3.11
C LEU A 265 -11.02 -54.85 2.23
N THR A 266 -11.20 -54.69 0.91
CA THR A 266 -11.24 -55.83 -0.02
C THR A 266 -9.92 -56.58 -0.10
N TYR A 267 -8.79 -55.93 0.21
CA TYR A 267 -7.49 -56.60 0.25
C TYR A 267 -7.40 -57.63 1.38
N LEU A 268 -8.17 -57.47 2.48
CA LEU A 268 -8.22 -58.46 3.55
C LEU A 268 -8.76 -59.82 3.06
N VAL A 269 -9.55 -59.83 1.98
CA VAL A 269 -10.04 -61.07 1.35
C VAL A 269 -8.87 -61.91 0.81
N ASN A 270 -7.75 -61.29 0.44
CA ASN A 270 -6.55 -61.98 -0.01
C ASN A 270 -5.97 -62.90 1.08
N LEU A 271 -6.20 -62.61 2.38
CA LEU A 271 -5.79 -63.48 3.49
C LEU A 271 -6.55 -64.81 3.51
N PHE A 272 -7.76 -64.84 2.96
CA PHE A 272 -8.60 -66.04 2.87
C PHE A 272 -8.39 -66.81 1.56
N GLY A 273 -7.59 -66.28 0.63
CA GLY A 273 -7.22 -66.91 -0.64
C GLY A 273 -7.29 -65.95 -1.84
N LEU A 274 -6.28 -66.01 -2.70
CA LEU A 274 -6.20 -65.18 -3.91
C LEU A 274 -7.39 -65.42 -4.85
N GLN A 275 -7.94 -66.63 -4.89
CA GLN A 275 -9.11 -66.98 -5.69
C GLN A 275 -10.32 -66.08 -5.37
N MET A 276 -10.67 -66.00 -4.08
CA MET A 276 -11.82 -65.23 -3.63
C MET A 276 -11.59 -63.73 -3.84
N TYR A 277 -10.36 -63.28 -3.60
CA TYR A 277 -9.92 -61.93 -3.88
C TYR A 277 -10.05 -61.57 -5.38
N MET A 278 -9.55 -62.42 -6.26
CA MET A 278 -9.62 -62.22 -7.71
C MET A 278 -11.07 -62.21 -8.20
N LYS A 279 -11.93 -63.13 -7.73
CA LYS A 279 -13.38 -63.12 -8.03
C LYS A 279 -14.01 -61.78 -7.65
N LEU A 280 -13.75 -61.31 -6.42
CA LEU A 280 -14.23 -60.01 -5.93
C LEU A 280 -13.73 -58.86 -6.83
N MET A 281 -12.47 -58.88 -7.26
CA MET A 281 -11.89 -57.85 -8.11
C MET A 281 -12.46 -57.83 -9.53
N TYR A 282 -12.74 -58.99 -10.13
CA TYR A 282 -13.44 -59.05 -11.42
C TYR A 282 -14.88 -58.55 -11.32
N THR A 283 -15.62 -58.94 -10.28
CA THR A 283 -16.97 -58.42 -10.02
C THR A 283 -16.95 -56.90 -9.82
N ASN A 284 -15.96 -56.40 -9.07
CA ASN A 284 -15.77 -54.98 -8.86
C ASN A 284 -15.48 -54.22 -10.16
N ASN A 285 -14.59 -54.76 -11.01
CA ASN A 285 -14.27 -54.16 -12.32
C ASN A 285 -15.52 -54.11 -13.22
N LEU A 286 -16.33 -55.18 -13.25
CA LEU A 286 -17.60 -55.21 -13.99
C LEU A 286 -18.59 -54.16 -13.46
N MET A 287 -18.75 -54.06 -12.14
CA MET A 287 -19.61 -53.05 -11.51
C MET A 287 -19.16 -51.63 -11.87
N MET A 288 -17.85 -51.37 -11.85
CA MET A 288 -17.27 -50.09 -12.24
C MET A 288 -17.50 -49.76 -13.72
N SER A 289 -17.36 -50.74 -14.60
CA SER A 289 -17.66 -50.58 -16.02
C SER A 289 -19.13 -50.25 -16.26
N LEU A 290 -20.06 -50.97 -15.61
CA LEU A 290 -21.49 -50.69 -15.72
C LEU A 290 -21.85 -49.32 -15.17
N PHE A 291 -21.26 -48.92 -14.04
CA PHE A 291 -21.40 -47.59 -13.48
C PHE A 291 -20.90 -46.51 -14.46
N ALA A 292 -19.72 -46.69 -15.06
CA ALA A 292 -19.17 -45.71 -15.99
C ALA A 292 -19.99 -45.58 -17.27
N ILE A 293 -20.50 -46.71 -17.80
CA ILE A 293 -21.40 -46.73 -18.97
C ILE A 293 -22.71 -46.02 -18.64
N GLY A 294 -23.37 -46.38 -17.53
CA GLY A 294 -24.63 -45.75 -17.12
C GLY A 294 -24.49 -44.26 -16.87
N PHE A 295 -23.40 -43.86 -16.22
CA PHE A 295 -23.09 -42.45 -15.95
C PHE A 295 -22.73 -41.68 -17.24
N GLY A 296 -22.06 -42.34 -18.18
CA GLY A 296 -21.75 -41.77 -19.49
C GLY A 296 -23.01 -41.53 -20.34
N ILE A 297 -23.93 -42.50 -20.36
CA ILE A 297 -25.25 -42.35 -20.99
C ILE A 297 -26.01 -41.18 -20.35
N TYR A 298 -26.05 -41.12 -19.02
CA TYR A 298 -26.65 -40.01 -18.29
C TYR A 298 -26.01 -38.66 -18.67
N SER A 299 -24.68 -38.62 -18.81
CA SER A 299 -23.92 -37.43 -19.20
C SER A 299 -24.27 -36.91 -20.60
N ILE A 300 -24.62 -37.80 -21.53
CA ILE A 300 -25.12 -37.43 -22.87
C ILE A 300 -26.46 -36.70 -22.74
N PHE A 301 -27.38 -37.17 -21.91
CA PHE A 301 -28.70 -36.54 -21.71
C PHE A 301 -28.60 -35.13 -21.15
N ILE A 302 -27.69 -34.90 -20.20
CA ILE A 302 -27.45 -33.57 -19.61
C ILE A 302 -26.49 -32.71 -20.44
N LYS A 303 -26.08 -33.17 -21.63
CA LYS A 303 -25.15 -32.49 -22.55
C LYS A 303 -23.82 -32.09 -21.89
N ASN A 304 -23.34 -32.89 -20.93
CA ASN A 304 -22.07 -32.64 -20.26
C ASN A 304 -20.92 -33.19 -21.12
N LYS A 305 -20.16 -32.29 -21.75
CA LYS A 305 -19.01 -32.65 -22.60
C LYS A 305 -17.94 -33.49 -21.89
N GLN A 306 -17.66 -33.21 -20.61
CA GLN A 306 -16.69 -34.00 -19.84
C GLN A 306 -17.18 -35.44 -19.69
N GLY A 307 -18.44 -35.63 -19.34
CA GLY A 307 -19.01 -36.97 -19.19
C GLY A 307 -19.07 -37.77 -20.49
N ILE A 308 -19.26 -37.11 -21.64
CA ILE A 308 -19.19 -37.75 -22.96
C ILE A 308 -17.77 -38.26 -23.25
N ILE A 309 -16.75 -37.45 -22.97
CA ILE A 309 -15.34 -37.85 -23.15
C ILE A 309 -15.00 -39.04 -22.24
N LEU A 310 -15.44 -38.97 -20.98
CA LEU A 310 -15.23 -40.04 -20.01
C LEU A 310 -15.84 -41.35 -20.53
N PHE A 311 -17.07 -41.29 -21.02
CA PHE A 311 -17.80 -42.39 -21.62
C PHE A 311 -17.07 -43.02 -22.82
N CYS A 312 -16.61 -42.20 -23.78
CA CYS A 312 -15.84 -42.68 -24.93
C CYS A 312 -14.60 -43.48 -24.50
N GLY A 313 -13.83 -42.95 -23.53
CA GLY A 313 -12.66 -43.65 -23.01
C GLY A 313 -13.00 -44.97 -22.32
N PHE A 314 -14.07 -45.01 -21.51
CA PHE A 314 -14.50 -46.23 -20.83
C PHE A 314 -15.03 -47.29 -21.81
N ILE A 315 -15.75 -46.89 -22.86
CA ILE A 315 -16.22 -47.83 -23.89
C ILE A 315 -15.05 -48.51 -24.60
N LEU A 316 -14.02 -47.74 -25.00
CA LEU A 316 -12.86 -48.31 -25.68
C LEU A 316 -12.14 -49.35 -24.82
N ARG A 317 -11.94 -49.05 -23.53
CA ARG A 317 -11.43 -50.02 -22.58
C ARG A 317 -12.34 -51.25 -22.47
N GLN A 318 -13.66 -51.04 -22.36
CA GLN A 318 -14.60 -52.14 -22.18
C GLN A 318 -14.68 -53.06 -23.41
N ILE A 319 -14.55 -52.52 -24.63
CA ILE A 319 -14.43 -53.33 -25.85
C ILE A 319 -13.21 -54.24 -25.76
N GLY A 320 -12.05 -53.69 -25.39
CA GLY A 320 -10.82 -54.47 -25.18
C GLY A 320 -10.98 -55.56 -24.12
N SER A 321 -11.53 -55.22 -22.95
CA SER A 321 -11.82 -56.20 -21.89
C SER A 321 -12.81 -57.29 -22.35
N SER A 322 -13.80 -56.94 -23.17
CA SER A 322 -14.80 -57.89 -23.67
C SER A 322 -14.19 -58.86 -24.69
N ILE A 323 -13.28 -58.40 -25.56
CA ILE A 323 -12.53 -59.27 -26.47
C ILE A 323 -11.72 -60.31 -25.68
N VAL A 324 -11.02 -59.89 -24.62
CA VAL A 324 -10.27 -60.79 -23.74
C VAL A 324 -11.19 -61.83 -23.08
N VAL A 325 -12.37 -61.41 -22.60
CA VAL A 325 -13.35 -62.35 -22.02
C VAL A 325 -13.83 -63.36 -23.06
N VAL A 326 -14.19 -62.93 -24.27
CA VAL A 326 -14.65 -63.79 -25.36
C VAL A 326 -13.55 -64.76 -25.81
N MET A 327 -12.30 -64.32 -25.82
CA MET A 327 -11.12 -65.16 -26.05
C MET A 327 -10.97 -66.22 -24.95
N HIS A 328 -11.07 -65.85 -23.67
CA HIS A 328 -11.02 -66.83 -22.59
C HIS A 328 -12.21 -67.78 -22.58
N LEU A 329 -13.35 -67.42 -23.16
CA LEU A 329 -14.48 -68.32 -23.37
C LEU A 329 -14.26 -69.28 -24.56
N GLY A 330 -13.15 -69.19 -25.27
CA GLY A 330 -12.85 -70.06 -26.42
C GLY A 330 -13.66 -69.76 -27.67
N ILE A 331 -14.36 -68.62 -27.71
CA ILE A 331 -15.20 -68.23 -28.85
C ILE A 331 -14.33 -67.68 -29.99
N ILE A 332 -13.21 -67.03 -29.65
CA ILE A 332 -12.23 -66.48 -30.60
C ILE A 332 -10.84 -67.00 -30.25
N PRO A 333 -9.93 -67.14 -31.23
CA PRO A 333 -8.61 -67.72 -31.00
C PRO A 333 -7.73 -66.84 -30.09
N ASN A 334 -6.90 -67.50 -29.29
CA ASN A 334 -5.85 -66.86 -28.49
C ASN A 334 -4.67 -66.51 -29.39
N ASN A 335 -4.57 -65.25 -29.79
CA ASN A 335 -3.44 -64.71 -30.54
C ASN A 335 -2.88 -63.46 -29.83
N PRO A 336 -1.72 -62.94 -30.23
CA PRO A 336 -1.11 -61.79 -29.56
C PRO A 336 -2.01 -60.54 -29.51
N PHE A 337 -2.89 -60.34 -30.50
CA PHE A 337 -3.82 -59.21 -30.53
C PHE A 337 -5.00 -59.39 -29.56
N THR A 338 -5.67 -60.55 -29.59
CA THR A 338 -6.81 -60.84 -28.71
C THR A 338 -6.39 -60.90 -27.25
N SER A 339 -5.18 -61.40 -26.97
CA SER A 339 -4.60 -61.43 -25.62
C SER A 339 -4.17 -60.06 -25.10
N SER A 340 -3.82 -59.13 -25.98
CA SER A 340 -3.42 -57.75 -25.62
C SER A 340 -4.54 -56.70 -25.81
N ALA A 341 -5.78 -57.14 -26.11
CA ALA A 341 -6.86 -56.24 -26.49
C ALA A 341 -7.26 -55.28 -25.35
N ASN A 342 -7.17 -55.74 -24.10
CA ASN A 342 -7.45 -54.93 -22.92
C ASN A 342 -6.40 -53.81 -22.73
N GLU A 343 -5.12 -54.12 -22.91
CA GLU A 343 -4.00 -53.19 -22.87
C GLU A 343 -4.15 -52.10 -23.94
N ILE A 344 -4.50 -52.49 -25.18
CA ILE A 344 -4.76 -51.55 -26.27
C ILE A 344 -5.91 -50.60 -25.90
N GLY A 345 -7.02 -51.14 -25.37
CA GLY A 345 -8.16 -50.33 -24.93
C GLY A 345 -7.80 -49.33 -23.83
N ILE A 346 -6.96 -49.73 -22.87
CA ILE A 346 -6.47 -48.87 -21.79
C ILE A 346 -5.53 -47.79 -22.32
N ALA A 347 -4.60 -48.12 -23.23
CA ALA A 347 -3.72 -47.13 -23.86
C ALA A 347 -4.54 -46.05 -24.58
N LEU A 348 -5.52 -46.45 -25.39
CA LEU A 348 -6.40 -45.52 -26.10
C LEU A 348 -7.22 -44.66 -25.13
N GLN A 349 -7.77 -45.25 -24.06
CA GLN A 349 -8.47 -44.51 -23.00
C GLN A 349 -7.57 -43.42 -22.40
N MET A 350 -6.34 -43.78 -22.02
CA MET A 350 -5.39 -42.85 -21.39
C MET A 350 -4.99 -41.71 -22.33
N VAL A 351 -4.80 -41.99 -23.62
CA VAL A 351 -4.54 -40.98 -24.66
C VAL A 351 -5.72 -40.00 -24.79
N ILE A 352 -6.96 -40.51 -24.85
CA ILE A 352 -8.14 -39.66 -24.92
C ILE A 352 -8.25 -38.76 -23.68
N TYR A 353 -8.00 -39.31 -22.50
CA TYR A 353 -8.09 -38.53 -21.25
C TYR A 353 -7.02 -37.44 -21.18
N ILE A 354 -5.75 -37.73 -21.48
CA ILE A 354 -4.71 -36.70 -21.42
C ILE A 354 -4.94 -35.57 -22.43
N VAL A 355 -5.38 -35.90 -23.65
CA VAL A 355 -5.70 -34.91 -24.69
C VAL A 355 -6.90 -34.07 -24.26
N ALA A 356 -7.97 -34.69 -23.79
CA ALA A 356 -9.17 -33.99 -23.36
C ALA A 356 -8.94 -33.06 -22.18
N ILE A 357 -8.21 -33.49 -21.15
CA ILE A 357 -7.88 -32.65 -19.98
C ILE A 357 -7.08 -31.43 -20.44
N SER A 358 -6.09 -31.66 -21.31
CA SER A 358 -5.26 -30.58 -21.86
C SER A 358 -6.09 -29.57 -22.64
N GLU A 359 -7.01 -30.03 -23.48
CA GLU A 359 -7.90 -29.14 -24.24
C GLU A 359 -8.85 -28.35 -23.32
N ILE A 360 -9.46 -29.01 -22.32
CA ILE A 360 -10.34 -28.36 -21.34
C ILE A 360 -9.60 -27.25 -20.61
N ASN A 361 -8.38 -27.53 -20.14
CA ASN A 361 -7.59 -26.54 -19.39
C ASN A 361 -7.17 -25.36 -20.25
N VAL A 362 -6.78 -25.58 -21.51
CA VAL A 362 -6.50 -24.49 -22.47
C VAL A 362 -7.74 -23.61 -22.67
N ARG A 363 -8.93 -24.22 -22.85
CA ARG A 363 -10.17 -23.45 -23.02
C ARG A 363 -10.54 -22.65 -21.76
N VAL A 364 -10.41 -23.24 -20.57
CA VAL A 364 -10.68 -22.55 -19.30
C VAL A 364 -9.72 -21.39 -19.10
N ARG A 365 -8.42 -21.59 -19.36
CA ARG A 365 -7.40 -20.55 -19.27
C ARG A 365 -7.67 -19.39 -20.23
N ARG A 366 -8.02 -19.68 -21.48
CA ARG A 366 -8.36 -18.66 -22.49
C ARG A 366 -9.54 -17.80 -22.06
N LYS A 367 -10.61 -18.41 -21.54
CA LYS A 367 -11.77 -17.66 -21.00
C LYS A 367 -11.39 -16.76 -19.82
N LYS A 368 -10.51 -17.25 -18.95
CA LYS A 368 -10.00 -16.46 -17.81
C LYS A 368 -9.18 -15.27 -18.29
N GLU A 369 -8.29 -15.46 -19.26
CA GLU A 369 -7.50 -14.40 -19.88
C GLU A 369 -8.36 -13.34 -20.59
N GLU A 370 -9.39 -13.76 -21.34
CA GLU A 370 -10.36 -12.86 -21.97
C GLU A 370 -11.14 -12.03 -20.93
N THR A 371 -11.54 -12.65 -19.82
CA THR A 371 -12.24 -11.96 -18.73
C THR A 371 -11.34 -10.93 -18.06
N ILE A 372 -10.09 -11.29 -17.74
CA ILE A 372 -9.09 -10.37 -17.16
C ILE A 372 -8.85 -9.20 -18.12
N ARG A 373 -8.68 -9.47 -19.41
CA ARG A 373 -8.48 -8.42 -20.42
C ARG A 373 -9.64 -7.43 -20.45
N ARG A 374 -10.88 -7.93 -20.41
CA ARG A 374 -12.09 -7.08 -20.36
C ARG A 374 -12.15 -6.25 -19.08
N GLN A 375 -11.77 -6.82 -17.94
CA GLN A 375 -11.69 -6.09 -16.67
C GLN A 375 -10.62 -5.00 -16.70
N ASN A 376 -9.44 -5.29 -17.23
CA ASN A 376 -8.35 -4.31 -17.36
C ASN A 376 -8.75 -3.14 -18.26
N GLN A 377 -9.38 -3.40 -19.41
CA GLN A 377 -9.89 -2.32 -20.29
C GLN A 377 -10.94 -1.45 -19.59
N ASN A 378 -11.83 -2.05 -18.81
CA ASN A 378 -12.81 -1.30 -18.04
C ASN A 378 -12.14 -0.44 -16.94
N LEU A 379 -11.16 -1.00 -16.25
CA LEU A 379 -10.37 -0.29 -15.25
C LEU A 379 -9.60 0.89 -15.85
N GLU A 380 -8.96 0.71 -17.01
CA GLU A 380 -8.26 1.78 -17.72
C GLU A 380 -9.21 2.94 -18.08
N ASN A 381 -10.41 2.64 -18.57
CA ASN A 381 -11.42 3.66 -18.86
C ASN A 381 -11.86 4.43 -17.61
N ILE A 382 -12.09 3.73 -16.49
CA ILE A 382 -12.45 4.35 -15.21
C ILE A 382 -11.31 5.22 -14.70
N ILE A 383 -10.07 4.74 -14.74
CA ILE A 383 -8.88 5.50 -14.33
C ILE A 383 -8.76 6.76 -15.18
N PHE A 384 -8.94 6.66 -16.49
CA PHE A 384 -8.89 7.81 -17.39
C PHE A 384 -9.97 8.85 -17.04
N GLN A 385 -11.21 8.43 -16.83
CA GLN A 385 -12.30 9.31 -16.40
C GLN A 385 -12.00 9.98 -15.05
N ARG A 386 -11.60 9.22 -14.03
CA ARG A 386 -11.26 9.76 -12.70
C ARG A 386 -10.07 10.70 -12.72
N THR A 387 -9.06 10.40 -13.52
CA THR A 387 -7.88 11.28 -13.68
C THR A 387 -8.28 12.61 -14.31
N ARG A 388 -9.20 12.59 -15.27
CA ARG A 388 -9.76 13.81 -15.87
C ARG A 388 -10.58 14.61 -14.86
N GLU A 389 -11.51 13.98 -14.14
CA GLU A 389 -12.31 14.62 -13.10
C GLU A 389 -11.43 15.28 -12.02
N LEU A 390 -10.41 14.58 -11.53
CA LEU A 390 -9.47 15.12 -10.54
C LEU A 390 -8.69 16.31 -11.09
N ARG A 391 -8.30 16.28 -12.36
CA ARG A 391 -7.61 17.40 -12.99
C ARG A 391 -8.51 18.62 -13.08
N ASP A 392 -9.77 18.44 -13.46
CA ASP A 392 -10.77 19.52 -13.55
C ASP A 392 -11.10 20.09 -12.15
N GLN A 393 -11.19 19.24 -11.12
CA GLN A 393 -11.35 19.69 -9.73
C GLN A 393 -10.13 20.46 -9.23
N LYS A 394 -8.92 19.99 -9.55
CA LYS A 394 -7.68 20.67 -9.17
C LYS A 394 -7.60 22.06 -9.81
N THR A 395 -7.87 22.18 -11.10
CA THR A 395 -7.83 23.47 -11.77
C THR A 395 -8.88 24.42 -11.20
N HIS A 396 -10.11 23.93 -10.94
CA HIS A 396 -11.15 24.73 -10.29
C HIS A 396 -10.73 25.23 -8.90
N LEU A 397 -10.14 24.34 -8.08
CA LEU A 397 -9.65 24.70 -6.75
C LEU A 397 -8.54 25.77 -6.81
N GLU A 398 -7.60 25.64 -7.75
CA GLU A 398 -6.54 26.63 -7.98
C GLU A 398 -7.13 28.00 -8.36
N THR A 399 -8.17 28.05 -9.20
CA THR A 399 -8.87 29.31 -9.52
C THR A 399 -9.56 29.90 -8.30
N THR A 400 -10.27 29.09 -7.50
CA THR A 400 -10.94 29.56 -6.28
C THR A 400 -9.93 30.12 -5.28
N LEU A 401 -8.80 29.46 -5.08
CA LEU A 401 -7.74 29.94 -4.17
C LEU A 401 -7.15 31.27 -4.62
N ASN A 402 -6.90 31.43 -5.93
CA ASN A 402 -6.40 32.69 -6.47
C ASN A 402 -7.40 33.83 -6.30
N HIS A 403 -8.69 33.57 -6.54
CA HIS A 403 -9.75 34.55 -6.31
C HIS A 403 -9.81 34.95 -4.83
N LEU A 404 -9.77 33.97 -3.92
CA LEU A 404 -9.84 34.22 -2.48
C LEU A 404 -8.67 35.07 -1.97
N ARG A 405 -7.45 34.78 -2.44
CA ARG A 405 -6.25 35.60 -2.16
C ARG A 405 -6.40 37.03 -2.68
N ALA A 406 -6.93 37.21 -3.89
CA ALA A 406 -7.15 38.54 -4.46
C ALA A 406 -8.17 39.34 -3.62
N THR A 407 -9.29 38.71 -3.23
CA THR A 407 -10.29 39.33 -2.35
C THR A 407 -9.71 39.70 -0.99
N GLN A 408 -8.92 38.82 -0.39
CA GLN A 408 -8.26 39.10 0.91
C GLN A 408 -7.33 40.31 0.82
N ASN A 409 -6.50 40.40 -0.22
CA ASN A 409 -5.61 41.55 -0.42
C ASN A 409 -6.39 42.86 -0.59
N GLN A 410 -7.52 42.81 -1.29
CA GLN A 410 -8.38 43.99 -1.47
C GLN A 410 -8.99 44.45 -0.14
N LEU A 411 -9.41 43.52 0.73
CA LEU A 411 -9.93 43.85 2.06
C LEU A 411 -8.86 44.50 2.94
N ILE A 412 -7.64 43.94 2.98
CA ILE A 412 -6.52 44.52 3.73
C ILE A 412 -6.23 45.96 3.25
N TYR A 413 -6.24 46.20 1.94
CA TYR A 413 -6.02 47.53 1.40
C TYR A 413 -7.13 48.51 1.80
N SER A 414 -8.39 48.07 1.75
CA SER A 414 -9.54 48.86 2.19
C SER A 414 -9.45 49.27 3.67
N GLU A 415 -9.01 48.35 4.53
CA GLU A 415 -8.80 48.63 5.95
C GLU A 415 -7.69 49.66 6.17
N LYS A 416 -6.54 49.51 5.49
CA LYS A 416 -5.44 50.49 5.53
C LYS A 416 -5.89 51.89 5.11
N MET A 417 -6.72 52.00 4.07
CA MET A 417 -7.22 53.30 3.60
C MET A 417 -8.17 53.96 4.61
N THR A 418 -8.98 53.15 5.30
CA THR A 418 -9.90 53.64 6.33
C THR A 418 -9.14 54.15 7.56
N GLU A 419 -8.12 53.42 8.00
CA GLU A 419 -7.26 53.82 9.11
C GLU A 419 -6.43 55.07 8.77
N LEU A 420 -5.86 55.12 7.57
CA LEU A 420 -5.17 56.30 7.05
C LEU A 420 -6.10 57.52 7.01
N GLY A 421 -7.36 57.37 6.60
CA GLY A 421 -8.36 58.43 6.60
C GLY A 421 -8.59 59.04 7.99
N LYS A 422 -8.70 58.21 9.04
CA LYS A 422 -8.83 58.67 10.43
C LYS A 422 -7.56 59.37 10.93
N LEU A 423 -6.38 58.93 10.49
CA LEU A 423 -5.09 59.48 10.89
C LEU A 423 -4.78 60.82 10.23
N ILE A 424 -5.13 61.00 8.95
CA ILE A 424 -4.94 62.23 8.19
C ILE A 424 -5.64 63.43 8.86
N ALA A 425 -6.84 63.25 9.39
CA ALA A 425 -7.57 64.32 10.07
C ALA A 425 -6.81 64.85 11.31
N GLY A 426 -6.21 63.95 12.11
CA GLY A 426 -5.39 64.32 13.26
C GLY A 426 -4.03 64.91 12.88
N VAL A 427 -3.39 64.38 11.83
CA VAL A 427 -2.11 64.91 11.34
C VAL A 427 -2.28 66.28 10.69
N ALA A 428 -3.38 66.54 9.97
CA ALA A 428 -3.68 67.85 9.42
C ALA A 428 -3.78 68.91 10.54
N HIS A 429 -4.46 68.58 11.64
CA HIS A 429 -4.53 69.46 12.81
C HIS A 429 -3.13 69.71 13.42
N GLU A 430 -2.31 68.67 13.54
CA GLU A 430 -0.95 68.80 14.07
C GLU A 430 0.07 69.45 13.14
N LEU A 431 -0.17 69.46 11.82
CA LEU A 431 0.59 70.24 10.85
C LEU A 431 0.14 71.70 10.84
N ASN A 432 -1.15 71.95 11.00
CA ASN A 432 -1.67 73.30 11.10
C ASN A 432 -1.11 74.06 12.31
N ASN A 433 -0.82 73.36 13.42
CA ASN A 433 -0.21 73.94 14.62
C ASN A 433 1.16 74.62 14.36
N PRO A 434 2.22 73.92 13.89
CA PRO A 434 3.49 74.55 13.56
C PRO A 434 3.36 75.53 12.38
N LEU A 435 2.52 75.25 11.38
CA LEU A 435 2.30 76.19 10.27
C LEU A 435 1.69 77.51 10.74
N SER A 436 0.76 77.48 11.71
CA SER A 436 0.20 78.68 12.32
C SER A 436 1.26 79.45 13.11
N ALA A 437 2.14 78.75 13.84
CA ALA A 437 3.25 79.38 14.56
C ALA A 437 4.29 80.00 13.61
N ILE A 438 4.59 79.34 12.49
CA ILE A 438 5.45 79.89 11.42
C ILE A 438 4.79 81.14 10.85
N LYS A 439 3.52 81.04 10.42
CA LYS A 439 2.77 82.14 9.82
C LYS A 439 2.75 83.36 10.74
N ALA A 440 2.32 83.19 11.99
CA ALA A 440 2.27 84.27 12.97
C ALA A 440 3.65 84.92 13.18
N SER A 441 4.70 84.11 13.35
CA SER A 441 6.06 84.63 13.53
C SER A 441 6.59 85.34 12.29
N THR A 442 6.29 84.85 11.08
CA THR A 442 6.68 85.51 9.83
C THR A 442 5.89 86.80 9.58
N GLU A 443 4.61 86.86 9.96
CA GLU A 443 3.81 88.09 9.87
C GLU A 443 4.39 89.16 10.79
N THR A 444 4.71 88.83 12.06
CA THR A 444 5.37 89.76 12.98
C THR A 444 6.73 90.24 12.48
N LEU A 445 7.55 89.35 11.91
CA LEU A 445 8.84 89.72 11.30
C LEU A 445 8.70 90.58 10.04
N LEU A 446 7.63 90.41 9.27
CA LEU A 446 7.35 91.22 8.08
C LEU A 446 6.84 92.61 8.47
N GLU A 447 5.94 92.69 9.46
CA GLU A 447 5.46 93.95 10.04
C GLU A 447 6.60 94.77 10.62
N SER A 448 7.55 94.13 11.33
CA SER A 448 8.73 94.83 11.84
C SER A 448 9.62 95.38 10.71
N ASN A 449 9.75 94.68 9.58
CA ASN A 449 10.61 95.08 8.45
C ASN A 449 9.98 96.07 7.46
N GLN A 450 8.65 96.31 7.47
CA GLN A 450 7.98 97.19 6.51
C GLN A 450 8.34 98.69 6.67
N SER A 451 9.11 99.06 7.69
CA SER A 451 9.61 100.41 7.97
C SER A 451 11.01 100.69 7.41
N GLY A 452 11.42 99.97 6.36
CA GLY A 452 12.83 99.70 6.01
C GLY A 452 13.75 100.88 5.67
N THR A 453 13.26 102.07 5.31
CA THR A 453 14.14 103.24 5.07
C THR A 453 14.41 104.02 6.36
N ASP A 454 13.39 104.21 7.19
CA ASP A 454 13.51 104.97 8.45
C ASP A 454 14.25 104.17 9.52
N GLU A 455 14.12 102.83 9.50
CA GLU A 455 14.76 101.96 10.49
C GLU A 455 16.27 101.79 10.26
N LEU A 456 16.73 101.78 9.00
CA LEU A 456 18.15 101.73 8.67
C LEU A 456 18.87 103.01 9.09
N ASP A 457 18.26 104.17 8.85
CA ASP A 457 18.82 105.46 9.25
C ASP A 457 18.82 105.63 10.77
N ARG A 458 17.76 105.19 11.47
CA ARG A 458 17.71 105.15 12.94
C ARG A 458 18.76 104.21 13.52
N SER A 459 18.86 103.00 12.99
CA SER A 459 19.86 102.01 13.42
C SER A 459 21.28 102.54 13.20
N ARG A 460 21.55 103.15 12.05
CA ARG A 460 22.86 103.76 11.75
C ARG A 460 23.20 104.87 12.73
N LYS A 461 22.23 105.72 13.07
CA LYS A 461 22.42 106.80 14.05
C LYS A 461 22.74 106.24 15.44
N ILE A 462 21.92 105.32 15.94
CA ILE A 462 22.12 104.68 17.25
C ILE A 462 23.48 103.98 17.32
N LEU A 463 23.85 103.22 16.29
CA LEU A 463 25.10 102.47 16.27
C LEU A 463 26.33 103.37 16.14
N SER A 464 26.21 104.55 15.51
CA SER A 464 27.31 105.51 15.37
C SER A 464 27.67 106.25 16.66
N GLU A 465 26.78 106.23 17.65
CA GLU A 465 26.95 106.89 18.96
C GLU A 465 27.66 105.98 19.99
N LEU A 466 27.92 104.71 19.65
CA LEU A 466 28.53 103.71 20.53
C LEU A 466 30.06 103.65 20.37
N SER A 467 30.78 103.53 21.49
CA SER A 467 32.21 103.17 21.49
C SER A 467 32.44 101.72 21.04
N GLU A 468 33.68 101.37 20.67
CA GLU A 468 34.00 99.97 20.32
C GLU A 468 33.69 98.97 21.45
N SER A 469 33.88 99.38 22.71
CA SER A 469 33.60 98.53 23.87
C SER A 469 32.10 98.28 24.08
N GLU A 470 31.27 99.30 23.83
CA GLU A 470 29.80 99.20 23.89
C GLU A 470 29.24 98.43 22.71
N MET A 471 29.82 98.61 21.51
CA MET A 471 29.47 97.83 20.31
C MET A 471 29.73 96.33 20.53
N LEU A 472 30.83 95.97 21.21
CA LEU A 472 31.14 94.59 21.55
C LEU A 472 30.13 94.01 22.57
N ALA A 473 29.79 94.78 23.62
CA ALA A 473 28.78 94.40 24.60
C ALA A 473 27.39 94.22 23.96
N LEU A 474 27.01 95.11 23.03
CA LEU A 474 25.77 95.01 22.28
C LEU A 474 25.70 93.73 21.43
N LYS A 475 26.80 93.38 20.74
CA LYS A 475 26.89 92.14 19.96
C LYS A 475 26.76 90.90 20.85
N GLU A 476 27.45 90.88 21.98
CA GLU A 476 27.36 89.78 22.96
C GLU A 476 25.93 89.65 23.51
N LEU A 477 25.32 90.77 23.89
CA LEU A 477 23.96 90.82 24.40
C LEU A 477 22.96 90.29 23.37
N ILE A 478 23.00 90.76 22.11
CA ILE A 478 22.07 90.32 21.05
C ILE A 478 22.28 88.83 20.72
N SER A 479 23.52 88.36 20.60
CA SER A 479 23.84 86.97 20.20
C SER A 479 23.53 85.92 21.27
N LYS A 480 23.45 86.32 22.56
CA LYS A 480 23.12 85.42 23.67
C LYS A 480 21.64 85.03 23.64
N ASN A 481 21.28 83.98 22.92
CA ASN A 481 19.90 83.49 22.88
C ASN A 481 19.56 82.72 24.16
N ASN A 482 18.44 83.08 24.78
CA ASN A 482 17.87 82.39 25.94
C ASN A 482 16.42 82.04 25.63
N ASP A 483 16.07 80.76 25.79
CA ASP A 483 14.73 80.24 25.53
C ASP A 483 13.75 80.52 26.68
N PHE A 484 14.15 81.30 27.69
CA PHE A 484 13.31 81.63 28.85
C PHE A 484 11.93 82.16 28.45
N GLY A 485 11.86 83.11 27.50
CA GLY A 485 10.59 83.65 27.02
C GLY A 485 9.69 82.63 26.31
N LEU A 486 10.26 81.52 25.84
CA LEU A 486 9.55 80.43 25.16
C LEU A 486 9.06 79.32 26.10
N VAL A 487 9.75 79.11 27.23
CA VAL A 487 9.62 77.87 28.04
C VAL A 487 9.28 78.14 29.51
N ALA A 488 9.49 79.37 30.02
CA ALA A 488 9.33 79.66 31.43
C ALA A 488 7.90 79.45 31.95
N SER A 489 7.78 78.81 33.10
CA SER A 489 6.51 78.68 33.82
C SER A 489 6.06 80.02 34.41
N TYR A 490 4.76 80.14 34.71
CA TYR A 490 4.20 81.34 35.35
C TYR A 490 4.95 81.72 36.65
N THR A 491 5.34 80.72 37.44
CA THR A 491 6.08 80.91 38.69
C THR A 491 7.50 81.41 38.47
N GLU A 492 8.25 80.81 37.54
CA GLU A 492 9.61 81.24 37.20
C GLU A 492 9.60 82.64 36.59
N ARG A 493 8.63 82.93 35.71
CA ARG A 493 8.46 84.25 35.09
C ARG A 493 8.22 85.34 36.13
N LYS A 494 7.38 85.07 37.13
CA LYS A 494 7.10 86.02 38.23
C LYS A 494 8.35 86.27 39.10
N GLU A 495 9.14 85.25 39.39
CA GLU A 495 10.36 85.36 40.18
C GLU A 495 11.45 86.15 39.44
N LYS A 496 11.69 85.82 38.17
CA LYS A 496 12.65 86.51 37.32
C LYS A 496 12.26 87.96 37.07
N LYS A 497 10.96 88.25 36.88
CA LYS A 497 10.45 89.63 36.81
C LYS A 497 10.81 90.46 38.04
N LYS A 498 10.62 89.90 39.24
CA LYS A 498 10.98 90.58 40.50
C LYS A 498 12.48 90.85 40.59
N THR A 499 13.29 89.86 40.20
CA THR A 499 14.76 89.96 40.23
C THR A 499 15.27 91.00 39.22
N LEU A 500 14.73 90.98 38.00
CA LEU A 500 15.03 91.94 36.94
C LEU A 500 14.67 93.37 37.37
N LYS A 501 13.47 93.58 37.92
CA LYS A 501 13.02 94.89 38.41
C LYS A 501 13.93 95.44 39.50
N LYS A 502 14.41 94.58 40.40
CA LYS A 502 15.39 94.97 41.43
C LYS A 502 16.72 95.41 40.81
N SER A 503 17.28 94.60 39.91
CA SER A 503 18.56 94.88 39.24
C SER A 503 18.54 96.19 38.45
N LEU A 504 17.45 96.45 37.72
CA LEU A 504 17.23 97.70 36.98
C LEU A 504 17.16 98.93 37.91
N SER A 505 16.45 98.81 39.05
CA SER A 505 16.34 99.91 40.02
C SER A 505 17.66 100.26 40.72
N GLU A 506 18.52 99.26 40.95
CA GLU A 506 19.85 99.47 41.55
C GLU A 506 20.82 100.23 40.62
N HIS A 507 20.53 100.26 39.31
CA HIS A 507 21.33 100.92 38.28
C HIS A 507 20.64 102.17 37.68
N GLU A 508 19.70 102.78 38.42
CA GLU A 508 18.97 104.00 38.04
C GLU A 508 18.25 103.92 36.66
N LEU A 509 17.83 102.72 36.25
CA LEU A 509 17.04 102.47 35.05
C LEU A 509 15.55 102.32 35.42
N ASP A 510 14.81 103.43 35.38
CA ASP A 510 13.36 103.43 35.61
C ASP A 510 12.61 103.11 34.30
N LEU A 511 12.48 101.81 34.02
CA LEU A 511 11.72 101.31 32.88
C LEU A 511 10.28 101.01 33.28
N ASP A 512 9.35 101.26 32.36
CA ASP A 512 7.96 100.91 32.56
C ASP A 512 7.75 99.38 32.62
N GLU A 513 6.66 98.98 33.24
CA GLU A 513 6.34 97.56 33.43
C GLU A 513 6.21 96.81 32.08
N SER A 514 5.80 97.52 31.02
CA SER A 514 5.69 96.99 29.66
C SER A 514 7.06 96.61 29.07
N THR A 515 8.06 97.47 29.22
CA THR A 515 9.42 97.19 28.72
C THR A 515 10.07 96.06 29.52
N ILE A 516 9.82 95.96 30.82
CA ILE A 516 10.28 94.83 31.65
C ILE A 516 9.67 93.51 31.18
N GLU A 517 8.38 93.48 30.82
CA GLU A 517 7.76 92.28 30.24
C GLU A 517 8.37 91.92 28.88
N ARG A 518 8.60 92.91 28.01
CA ARG A 518 9.27 92.70 26.71
C ARG A 518 10.69 92.15 26.87
N PHE A 519 11.42 92.55 27.91
CA PHE A 519 12.73 91.99 28.24
C PHE A 519 12.62 90.49 28.56
N LEU A 520 11.64 90.10 29.37
CA LEU A 520 11.42 88.70 29.72
C LEU A 520 10.97 87.88 28.50
N ASP A 521 10.12 88.43 27.64
CA ASP A 521 9.65 87.78 26.41
C ASP A 521 10.79 87.41 25.47
N VAL A 522 11.79 88.27 25.36
CA VAL A 522 12.95 88.03 24.49
C VAL A 522 14.14 87.38 25.22
N GLY A 523 13.94 86.93 26.46
CA GLY A 523 14.94 86.18 27.23
C GLY A 523 16.03 87.02 27.91
N LEU A 524 15.81 88.32 28.11
CA LEU A 524 16.66 89.22 28.90
C LEU A 524 16.24 89.23 30.39
N ASP A 525 16.25 88.05 31.02
CA ASP A 525 15.81 87.84 32.39
C ASP A 525 16.89 88.11 33.45
N SER A 526 18.16 88.15 33.06
CA SER A 526 19.31 88.35 33.96
C SER A 526 20.45 89.08 33.23
N PRO A 527 20.31 90.39 32.96
CA PRO A 527 21.36 91.20 32.34
C PRO A 527 22.59 91.27 33.26
N THR A 528 23.78 91.22 32.68
CA THR A 528 25.05 91.39 33.40
C THR A 528 25.30 92.87 33.73
N GLU A 529 26.25 93.16 34.62
CA GLU A 529 26.61 94.55 34.96
C GLU A 529 27.04 95.36 33.71
N LYS A 530 27.68 94.70 32.74
CA LYS A 530 28.04 95.33 31.45
C LYS A 530 26.80 95.68 30.62
N ASP A 531 25.80 94.79 30.61
CA ASP A 531 24.54 95.01 29.89
C ASP A 531 23.76 96.17 30.52
N LEU A 532 23.72 96.24 31.86
CA LEU A 532 23.03 97.30 32.59
C LEU A 532 23.67 98.68 32.34
N ARG A 533 25.00 98.77 32.33
CA ARG A 533 25.72 100.01 32.00
C ARG A 533 25.44 100.46 30.55
N LEU A 534 25.47 99.54 29.59
CA LEU A 534 25.14 99.82 28.19
C LEU A 534 23.73 100.41 28.02
N LEU A 535 22.74 99.89 28.77
CA LEU A 535 21.36 100.39 28.71
C LEU A 535 21.19 101.76 29.40
N GLN A 536 22.00 102.05 30.44
CA GLN A 536 21.94 103.28 31.21
C GLN A 536 22.40 104.51 30.40
N ASP A 537 23.40 104.37 29.54
CA ASP A 537 24.02 105.51 28.84
C ASP A 537 23.20 106.00 27.63
N HIS A 538 22.40 105.13 27.00
CA HIS A 538 21.67 105.42 25.74
C HIS A 538 20.14 105.34 25.87
N LYS A 539 19.67 105.09 27.10
CA LYS A 539 18.33 104.98 27.72
C LYS A 539 17.10 104.53 26.92
N HIS A 540 16.80 105.00 25.71
CA HIS A 540 15.52 104.64 25.04
C HIS A 540 15.70 104.04 23.65
N ASN A 541 16.46 104.72 22.77
CA ASN A 541 16.61 104.26 21.39
C ASN A 541 17.39 102.94 21.30
N LEU A 542 18.40 102.75 22.15
CA LEU A 542 19.19 101.51 22.19
C LEU A 542 18.38 100.34 22.77
N ILE A 543 17.51 100.60 23.76
CA ILE A 543 16.63 99.58 24.34
C ILE A 543 15.64 99.05 23.31
N GLU A 544 14.95 99.94 22.60
CA GLU A 544 14.02 99.54 21.53
C GLU A 544 14.76 98.84 20.38
N TYR A 545 15.99 99.25 20.04
CA TYR A 545 16.83 98.54 19.07
C TYR A 545 17.19 97.12 19.52
N ILE A 546 17.63 96.94 20.78
CA ILE A 546 17.96 95.63 21.35
C ILE A 546 16.72 94.74 21.39
N LEU A 547 15.59 95.27 21.87
CA LEU A 547 14.33 94.54 21.92
C LEU A 547 13.87 94.11 20.54
N SER A 548 13.94 94.99 19.54
CA SER A 548 13.61 94.66 18.15
C SER A 548 14.49 93.52 17.63
N LYS A 549 15.82 93.63 17.76
CA LYS A 549 16.77 92.60 17.29
C LYS A 549 16.65 91.27 18.03
N LYS A 550 16.36 91.32 19.33
CA LYS A 550 16.08 90.12 20.14
C LYS A 550 14.75 89.47 19.79
N ASN A 551 13.73 90.27 19.51
CA ASN A 551 12.42 89.77 19.06
C ASN A 551 12.53 89.10 17.69
N GLU A 552 13.34 89.65 16.78
CA GLU A 552 13.67 89.00 15.50
C GLU A 552 14.27 87.59 15.73
N ASN A 553 15.27 87.48 16.61
CA ASN A 553 15.91 86.20 16.94
C ASN A 553 14.95 85.19 17.60
N LEU A 554 14.03 85.67 18.45
CA LEU A 554 12.99 84.88 19.07
C LEU A 554 12.05 84.27 18.02
N HIS A 555 11.50 85.09 17.13
CA HIS A 555 10.59 84.63 16.08
C HIS A 555 11.28 83.70 15.08
N LEU A 556 12.55 83.95 14.72
CA LEU A 556 13.35 83.01 13.91
C LEU A 556 13.53 81.66 14.61
N SER A 557 13.69 81.65 15.94
CA SER A 557 13.80 80.42 16.72
C SER A 557 12.47 79.65 16.79
N ILE A 558 11.33 80.36 16.93
CA ILE A 558 9.99 79.76 16.86
C ILE A 558 9.75 79.13 15.49
N VAL A 559 10.09 79.82 14.41
CA VAL A 559 10.00 79.30 13.03
C VAL A 559 10.85 78.03 12.89
N ARG A 560 12.11 78.05 13.35
CA ARG A 560 13.00 76.87 13.25
C ARG A 560 12.43 75.65 13.98
N ILE A 561 11.94 75.83 15.21
CA ILE A 561 11.33 74.75 16.01
C ILE A 561 10.06 74.22 15.32
N ALA A 562 9.21 75.12 14.83
CA ALA A 562 7.98 74.76 14.16
C ALA A 562 8.24 74.01 12.83
N VAL A 563 9.25 74.43 12.06
CA VAL A 563 9.69 73.74 10.84
C VAL A 563 10.22 72.34 11.15
N ASP A 564 11.10 72.19 12.15
CA ASP A 564 11.61 70.86 12.56
C ASP A 564 10.46 69.93 12.98
N ARG A 565 9.48 70.46 13.71
CA ARG A 565 8.28 69.71 14.10
C ARG A 565 7.43 69.30 12.90
N ALA A 566 7.15 70.22 11.98
CA ALA A 566 6.41 69.91 10.76
C ALA A 566 7.14 68.86 9.90
N SER A 567 8.46 68.97 9.76
CA SER A 567 9.30 68.01 9.02
C SER A 567 9.29 66.61 9.65
N LYS A 568 9.32 66.52 10.99
CA LYS A 568 9.19 65.24 11.71
C LYS A 568 7.82 64.60 11.47
N ILE A 569 6.74 65.39 11.53
CA ILE A 569 5.37 64.90 11.26
C ILE A 569 5.23 64.42 9.80
N ILE A 570 5.72 65.18 8.82
CA ILE A 570 5.69 64.79 7.40
C ILE A 570 6.51 63.52 7.16
N SER A 571 7.71 63.43 7.75
CA SER A 571 8.56 62.24 7.63
C SER A 571 7.90 60.99 8.19
N ALA A 572 7.25 61.10 9.36
CA ALA A 572 6.49 60.01 9.95
C ALA A 572 5.28 59.59 9.08
N LEU A 573 4.52 60.56 8.55
CA LEU A 573 3.39 60.28 7.64
C LEU A 573 3.86 59.63 6.33
N LYS A 574 4.98 60.06 5.76
CA LYS A 574 5.56 59.50 4.53
C LYS A 574 6.01 58.05 4.72
N ASN A 575 6.59 57.73 5.88
CA ASN A 575 6.96 56.35 6.21
C ASN A 575 5.73 55.47 6.41
N PHE A 576 4.65 56.00 6.99
CA PHE A 576 3.38 55.29 7.17
C PHE A 576 2.61 55.09 5.85
N SER A 577 2.70 56.03 4.91
CA SER A 577 1.98 56.03 3.62
C SER A 577 2.71 55.26 2.50
N ARG A 578 3.99 54.93 2.68
CA ARG A 578 4.73 54.16 1.68
C ARG A 578 4.04 52.81 1.44
N ASN A 579 3.58 52.61 0.20
CA ASN A 579 2.99 51.37 -0.27
C ASN A 579 3.84 50.17 0.17
N SER A 580 3.21 49.20 0.84
CA SER A 580 3.77 47.93 1.32
C SER A 580 4.16 46.96 0.19
N LYS A 581 4.71 47.49 -0.92
CA LYS A 581 5.30 46.74 -2.04
C LYS A 581 6.82 46.55 -1.90
N SER A 582 7.39 46.81 -0.72
CA SER A 582 8.71 46.29 -0.40
C SER A 582 8.55 44.84 0.01
N GLU A 583 8.62 43.90 -0.93
CA GLU A 583 8.74 42.47 -0.59
C GLU A 583 10.06 42.16 0.14
N GLU A 584 11.03 43.07 0.08
CA GLU A 584 12.35 42.90 0.68
C GLU A 584 12.36 43.19 2.19
N ARG A 585 12.88 42.21 2.94
CA ARG A 585 13.29 42.37 4.33
C ARG A 585 14.50 43.30 4.41
N ARG A 586 14.53 44.21 5.38
CA ARG A 586 15.67 45.11 5.62
C ARG A 586 16.07 45.07 7.08
N ILE A 587 17.33 45.41 7.35
CA ILE A 587 17.83 45.60 8.71
C ILE A 587 17.48 47.02 9.16
N PHE A 588 16.86 47.16 10.32
CA PHE A 588 16.49 48.45 10.89
C PHE A 588 16.51 48.42 12.42
N THR A 589 16.66 49.59 13.02
CA THR A 589 16.62 49.77 14.48
C THR A 589 15.19 49.70 14.99
N LEU A 590 14.94 48.86 15.99
CA LEU A 590 13.57 48.69 16.53
C LEU A 590 13.05 49.98 17.16
N VAL A 591 13.90 50.71 17.89
CA VAL A 591 13.53 51.92 18.62
C VAL A 591 13.00 53.00 17.67
N ASP A 592 13.59 53.17 16.49
CA ASP A 592 13.15 54.13 15.48
C ASP A 592 11.71 53.88 15.02
N SER A 593 11.32 52.60 14.90
CA SER A 593 9.96 52.22 14.52
C SER A 593 8.93 52.58 15.60
N ILE A 594 9.31 52.50 16.89
CA ILE A 594 8.45 52.89 18.02
C ILE A 594 8.35 54.41 18.10
N GLU A 595 9.47 55.13 17.98
CA GLU A 595 9.51 56.59 18.00
C GLU A 595 8.69 57.22 16.86
N THR A 596 8.66 56.57 15.69
CA THR A 596 7.80 56.99 14.57
C THR A 596 6.33 57.00 14.98
N VAL A 597 5.84 55.94 15.63
CA VAL A 597 4.45 55.83 16.09
C VAL A 597 4.16 56.81 17.22
N LEU A 598 5.08 56.95 18.18
CA LEU A 598 4.91 57.89 19.29
C LEU A 598 4.85 59.35 18.82
N THR A 599 5.62 59.70 17.78
CA THR A 599 5.58 61.02 17.15
C THR A 599 4.21 61.29 16.53
N ILE A 600 3.61 60.30 15.86
CA ILE A 600 2.27 60.42 15.26
C ILE A 600 1.19 60.61 16.32
N TYR A 601 1.26 59.89 17.45
CA TYR A 601 0.26 59.94 18.51
C TYR A 601 0.54 60.97 19.60
N GLN A 602 1.63 61.75 19.49
CA GLN A 602 2.06 62.72 20.49
C GLN A 602 0.94 63.70 20.86
N TYR A 603 0.12 64.11 19.89
CA TYR A 603 -0.99 65.05 20.11
C TYR A 603 -2.11 64.48 20.95
N LYS A 604 -2.40 63.18 20.82
CA LYS A 604 -3.41 62.51 21.65
C LYS A 604 -2.95 62.34 23.10
N MET A 605 -1.64 62.38 23.33
CA MET A 605 -1.04 62.23 24.66
C MET A 605 -0.85 63.56 25.40
N LYS A 606 -0.72 64.68 24.67
CA LYS A 606 -0.32 65.99 25.21
C LYS A 606 -1.25 66.46 26.35
N GLY A 607 -0.67 66.63 27.55
CA GLY A 607 -1.34 67.20 28.73
C GLY A 607 -2.22 66.24 29.54
N LYS A 608 -2.40 64.99 29.09
CA LYS A 608 -3.28 64.01 29.75
C LYS A 608 -2.65 62.64 29.97
N VAL A 609 -1.64 62.27 29.17
CA VAL A 609 -0.89 61.00 29.30
C VAL A 609 0.56 61.29 29.67
N SER A 610 1.03 60.69 30.76
CA SER A 610 2.45 60.67 31.14
C SER A 610 3.16 59.52 30.43
N LEU A 611 4.04 59.84 29.49
CA LEU A 611 4.80 58.86 28.71
C LEU A 611 6.19 58.65 29.32
N LYS A 612 6.49 57.43 29.79
CA LYS A 612 7.83 57.04 30.26
C LYS A 612 8.47 56.06 29.27
N LYS A 613 9.59 56.46 28.68
CA LYS A 613 10.37 55.66 27.72
C LYS A 613 11.65 55.15 28.38
N THR A 614 11.95 53.85 28.27
CA THR A 614 13.19 53.26 28.78
C THR A 614 13.72 52.27 27.75
N PHE A 615 14.64 52.73 26.92
CA PHE A 615 15.28 51.90 25.89
C PHE A 615 16.64 51.44 26.39
N LEU A 616 16.76 50.15 26.71
CA LEU A 616 17.99 49.56 27.26
C LEU A 616 18.91 48.96 26.17
N SER A 617 18.53 49.07 24.89
CA SER A 617 19.30 48.57 23.75
C SER A 617 18.82 49.18 22.44
N ASP A 618 19.77 49.46 21.53
CA ASP A 618 19.50 49.85 20.14
C ASP A 618 19.53 48.64 19.20
N ALA A 619 18.86 47.55 19.58
CA ALA A 619 18.94 46.31 18.81
C ALA A 619 18.35 46.50 17.41
N THR A 620 19.02 45.92 16.42
CA THR A 620 18.54 45.88 15.04
C THR A 620 17.84 44.57 14.76
N ILE A 621 16.82 44.61 13.90
CA ILE A 621 16.04 43.44 13.48
C ILE A 621 15.99 43.36 11.95
N LEU A 622 15.88 42.15 11.39
CA LEU A 622 15.61 41.93 9.97
C LEU A 622 14.12 41.67 9.78
N GLY A 623 13.47 42.51 8.98
CA GLY A 623 12.04 42.38 8.77
C GLY A 623 11.47 43.40 7.80
N TRP A 624 10.17 43.63 7.90
CA TRP A 624 9.47 44.66 7.15
C TRP A 624 9.15 45.82 8.11
N PRO A 625 9.90 46.94 8.07
CA PRO A 625 9.71 48.06 8.98
C PRO A 625 8.26 48.54 9.05
N GLU A 626 7.56 48.55 7.91
CA GLU A 626 6.18 48.99 7.79
C GLU A 626 5.21 48.07 8.55
N GLU A 627 5.45 46.76 8.57
CA GLU A 627 4.63 45.80 9.33
C GLU A 627 4.89 45.92 10.84
N ILE A 628 6.13 46.18 11.25
CA ILE A 628 6.48 46.41 12.66
C ILE A 628 5.93 47.75 13.18
N ILE A 629 5.95 48.81 12.37
CA ILE A 629 5.25 50.07 12.68
C ILE A 629 3.76 49.83 12.90
N GLN A 630 3.14 48.94 12.11
CA GLN A 630 1.73 48.57 12.27
C GLN A 630 1.49 47.82 13.59
N VAL A 631 2.39 46.94 14.01
CA VAL A 631 2.34 46.28 15.33
C VAL A 631 2.32 47.32 16.44
N TRP A 632 3.25 48.28 16.43
CA TRP A 632 3.32 49.32 17.45
C TRP A 632 2.10 50.24 17.41
N THR A 633 1.61 50.59 16.22
CA THR A 633 0.40 51.40 16.03
C THR A 633 -0.79 50.75 16.72
N ASN A 634 -1.03 49.46 16.49
CA ASN A 634 -2.16 48.74 17.08
C ASN A 634 -2.06 48.66 18.61
N ILE A 635 -0.89 48.30 19.15
CA ILE A 635 -0.73 48.10 20.60
C ILE A 635 -0.77 49.44 21.34
N ILE A 636 -0.06 50.46 20.85
CA ILE A 636 -0.04 51.80 21.46
C ILE A 636 -1.43 52.46 21.37
N LEU A 637 -2.13 52.35 20.24
CA LEU A 637 -3.47 52.90 20.10
C LEU A 637 -4.47 52.19 21.03
N ASN A 638 -4.41 50.86 21.15
CA ASN A 638 -5.25 50.11 22.08
C ASN A 638 -5.00 50.53 23.53
N ALA A 639 -3.74 50.70 23.93
CA ALA A 639 -3.37 51.21 25.25
C ALA A 639 -3.94 52.62 25.50
N LEU A 640 -3.75 53.55 24.55
CA LEU A 640 -4.28 54.92 24.65
C LEU A 640 -5.81 54.96 24.74
N GLN A 641 -6.50 54.14 23.96
CA GLN A 641 -7.96 54.06 23.97
C GLN A 641 -8.49 53.43 25.26
N ALA A 642 -7.85 52.38 25.77
CA ALA A 642 -8.23 51.76 27.04
C ALA A 642 -8.11 52.74 28.21
N MET A 643 -7.12 53.61 28.20
CA MET A 643 -6.96 54.69 29.18
C MET A 643 -7.85 55.92 28.92
N GLU A 644 -8.73 55.89 27.92
CA GLU A 644 -9.48 57.08 27.47
C GLU A 644 -8.59 58.31 27.23
N TYR A 645 -7.36 58.07 26.74
CA TYR A 645 -6.33 59.09 26.53
C TYR A 645 -5.93 59.88 27.80
N LYS A 646 -6.06 59.28 28.99
CA LYS A 646 -5.62 59.86 30.27
C LYS A 646 -4.98 58.79 31.17
N GLY A 647 -3.70 58.94 31.53
CA GLY A 647 -3.02 57.94 32.35
C GLY A 647 -1.50 57.90 32.18
N ASN A 648 -0.91 56.74 32.44
CA ASN A 648 0.53 56.49 32.32
C ASN A 648 0.77 55.41 31.27
N LEU A 649 1.56 55.76 30.23
CA LEU A 649 2.04 54.82 29.23
C LEU A 649 3.53 54.60 29.45
N ILE A 650 3.94 53.35 29.69
CA ILE A 650 5.34 52.99 29.87
C ILE A 650 5.76 52.07 28.72
N ILE A 651 6.85 52.43 28.05
CA ILE A 651 7.45 51.60 26.99
C ILE A 651 8.87 51.28 27.38
N LEU A 652 9.16 49.98 27.47
CA LEU A 652 10.47 49.45 27.81
C LEU A 652 10.96 48.51 26.72
N THR A 653 12.19 48.70 26.26
CA THR A 653 12.86 47.74 25.38
C THR A 653 14.10 47.20 26.06
N GLN A 654 14.29 45.88 26.00
CA GLN A 654 15.45 45.21 26.55
C GLN A 654 15.89 44.09 25.62
N LYS A 655 17.18 44.07 25.28
CA LYS A 655 17.77 42.92 24.59
C LYS A 655 18.05 41.80 25.60
N LYS A 656 17.59 40.58 25.30
CA LYS A 656 17.83 39.35 26.05
C LYS A 656 18.35 38.28 25.08
N ASP A 657 19.62 37.93 25.20
CA ASP A 657 20.32 37.01 24.31
C ASP A 657 20.13 37.38 22.83
N TYR A 658 19.48 36.51 22.06
CA TYR A 658 19.20 36.67 20.62
C TYR A 658 17.85 37.34 20.32
N HIS A 659 17.16 37.88 21.33
CA HIS A 659 15.86 38.52 21.16
C HIS A 659 15.85 39.93 21.75
N ILE A 660 15.08 40.82 21.14
CA ILE A 660 14.66 42.08 21.75
C ILE A 660 13.23 41.93 22.27
N GLU A 661 13.06 42.21 23.55
CA GLU A 661 11.78 42.22 24.25
C GLU A 661 11.29 43.66 24.39
N THR A 662 10.11 43.94 23.88
CA THR A 662 9.42 45.22 24.03
C THR A 662 8.19 45.04 24.92
N ARG A 663 8.12 45.82 26.00
CA ARG A 663 7.00 45.86 26.94
C ARG A 663 6.27 47.18 26.82
N ILE A 664 4.96 47.13 26.60
CA ILE A 664 4.09 48.31 26.55
C ILE A 664 3.07 48.15 27.67
N ILE A 665 3.12 49.05 28.64
CA ILE A 665 2.32 49.00 29.86
C ILE A 665 1.43 50.23 29.93
N ASP A 666 0.13 50.00 30.09
CA ASP A 666 -0.88 51.03 30.33
C ASP A 666 -1.57 50.81 31.67
N ASN A 667 -2.17 51.87 32.21
CA ASN A 667 -2.96 51.83 33.44
C ASN A 667 -4.48 51.96 33.19
N GLY A 668 -4.96 51.42 32.07
CA GLY A 668 -6.38 51.35 31.74
C GLY A 668 -7.14 50.33 32.62
N PRO A 669 -8.42 50.07 32.33
CA PRO A 669 -9.30 49.24 33.16
C PRO A 669 -8.90 47.75 33.20
N GLY A 670 -7.97 47.32 32.36
CA GLY A 670 -7.60 45.91 32.21
C GLY A 670 -8.53 45.15 31.26
N ILE A 671 -8.14 43.92 30.89
CA ILE A 671 -8.88 43.01 30.03
C ILE A 671 -9.62 41.99 30.93
N PRO A 672 -10.97 41.98 30.93
CA PRO A 672 -11.74 41.03 31.74
C PRO A 672 -11.38 39.56 31.46
N PRO A 673 -11.27 38.69 32.49
CA PRO A 673 -10.86 37.28 32.34
C PRO A 673 -11.67 36.49 31.31
N GLU A 674 -12.95 36.83 31.16
CA GLU A 674 -13.90 36.17 30.25
C GLU A 674 -13.53 36.33 28.77
N ILE A 675 -12.92 37.47 28.41
CA ILE A 675 -12.58 37.80 27.02
C ILE A 675 -11.10 37.60 26.69
N GLN A 676 -10.23 37.38 27.69
CA GLN A 676 -8.79 37.21 27.50
C GLN A 676 -8.41 36.12 26.50
N LYS A 677 -9.21 35.04 26.39
CA LYS A 677 -8.97 33.96 25.42
C LYS A 677 -9.34 34.33 23.97
N LYS A 678 -10.19 35.35 23.80
CA LYS A 678 -10.77 35.75 22.52
C LYS A 678 -10.12 36.99 21.91
N VAL A 679 -9.32 37.74 22.68
CA VAL A 679 -8.72 39.02 22.19
C VAL A 679 -7.83 38.89 20.95
N PHE A 680 -7.32 37.69 20.66
CA PHE A 680 -6.55 37.39 19.44
C PHE A 680 -7.36 36.63 18.38
N GLU A 681 -8.66 36.38 18.59
CA GLU A 681 -9.51 35.76 17.56
C GLU A 681 -9.87 36.81 16.48
N PRO A 682 -9.82 36.45 15.18
CA PRO A 682 -10.21 37.36 14.11
C PRO A 682 -11.64 37.88 14.31
N PHE A 683 -11.84 39.18 14.07
CA PHE A 683 -13.14 39.90 14.17
C PHE A 683 -13.71 40.04 15.59
N PHE A 684 -12.99 39.63 16.63
CA PHE A 684 -13.40 39.86 18.01
C PHE A 684 -13.11 41.31 18.43
N THR A 685 -14.13 42.06 18.87
CA THR A 685 -14.00 43.45 19.35
C THR A 685 -14.96 43.72 20.50
N THR A 686 -14.53 44.54 21.46
CA THR A 686 -15.36 45.04 22.57
C THR A 686 -15.82 46.49 22.39
N LYS A 687 -15.49 47.10 21.24
CA LYS A 687 -15.83 48.49 20.90
C LYS A 687 -17.21 48.56 20.23
N GLU A 688 -17.86 49.73 20.24
CA GLU A 688 -19.17 49.93 19.62
C GLU A 688 -19.17 49.60 18.11
N LEU A 689 -20.34 49.24 17.57
CA LEU A 689 -20.54 48.87 16.16
C LEU A 689 -20.04 49.99 15.23
N GLY A 690 -18.90 49.76 14.56
CA GLY A 690 -18.24 50.72 13.65
C GLY A 690 -16.95 51.36 14.18
N GLU A 691 -16.60 51.19 15.46
CA GLU A 691 -15.40 51.78 16.07
C GLU A 691 -14.17 50.85 16.10
N GLY A 692 -14.34 49.54 15.84
CA GLY A 692 -13.23 48.60 15.72
C GLY A 692 -13.59 47.35 14.91
N THR A 693 -12.69 46.92 14.02
CA THR A 693 -12.86 45.74 13.14
C THR A 693 -12.60 44.40 13.82
N GLY A 694 -11.99 44.43 15.02
CA GLY A 694 -11.54 43.22 15.73
C GLY A 694 -10.36 42.49 15.06
N MET A 695 -9.73 43.10 14.05
CA MET A 695 -8.62 42.48 13.31
C MET A 695 -7.23 42.90 13.82
N GLY A 696 -7.13 43.99 14.59
CA GLY A 696 -5.85 44.59 14.98
C GLY A 696 -4.91 43.66 15.74
N LEU A 697 -5.41 42.95 16.77
CA LEU A 697 -4.58 42.06 17.59
C LEU A 697 -4.25 40.73 16.88
N ASP A 698 -5.17 40.17 16.09
CA ASP A 698 -4.92 38.99 15.26
C ASP A 698 -3.87 39.27 14.17
N LEU A 699 -3.98 40.43 13.51
CA LEU A 699 -2.98 40.89 12.55
C LEU A 699 -1.63 41.13 13.21
N THR A 700 -1.60 41.79 14.38
CA THR A 700 -0.37 41.96 15.16
C THR A 700 0.28 40.61 15.47
N ARG A 701 -0.50 39.61 15.89
CA ARG A 701 0.01 38.25 16.16
C ARG A 701 0.56 37.60 14.89
N SER A 702 -0.13 37.75 13.76
CA SER A 702 0.29 37.22 12.47
C SER A 702 1.59 37.87 11.98
N ILE A 703 1.73 39.20 12.12
CA ILE A 703 2.94 39.93 11.76
C ILE A 703 4.12 39.54 12.65
N VAL A 704 3.92 39.50 13.97
CA VAL A 704 4.98 39.11 14.92
C VAL A 704 5.44 37.67 14.64
N LYS A 705 4.52 36.75 14.35
CA LYS A 705 4.85 35.36 13.97
C LYS A 705 5.60 35.29 12.62
N LYS A 706 5.24 36.13 11.65
CA LYS A 706 5.96 36.25 10.36
C LYS A 706 7.40 36.74 10.53
N HIS A 707 7.67 37.49 11.60
CA HIS A 707 9.00 37.93 12.03
C HIS A 707 9.66 36.96 13.02
N GLU A 708 9.15 35.73 13.13
CA GLU A 708 9.69 34.69 14.02
C GLU A 708 9.71 35.09 15.51
N GLY A 709 8.81 36.01 15.88
CA GLY A 709 8.63 36.50 17.25
C GLY A 709 7.43 35.91 17.97
N THR A 710 7.22 36.35 19.22
CA THR A 710 6.03 36.01 20.01
C THR A 710 5.40 37.25 20.63
N ILE A 711 4.08 37.20 20.83
CA ILE A 711 3.32 38.22 21.54
C ILE A 711 2.43 37.56 22.60
N PHE A 712 2.41 38.14 23.79
CA PHE A 712 1.51 37.79 24.87
C PHE A 712 1.18 39.02 25.71
N PHE A 713 0.22 38.90 26.63
CA PHE A 713 -0.15 40.00 27.52
C PHE A 713 -0.36 39.49 28.94
N GLN A 714 -0.19 40.38 29.90
CA GLN A 714 -0.57 40.23 31.29
C GLN A 714 -1.49 41.40 31.63
N SER A 715 -2.69 41.12 32.15
CA SER A 715 -3.66 42.18 32.42
C SER A 715 -4.37 41.96 33.74
N GLU A 716 -4.37 43.01 34.55
CA GLU A 716 -5.04 43.15 35.83
C GLU A 716 -5.78 44.49 35.82
N VAL A 717 -6.74 44.67 36.74
CA VAL A 717 -7.49 45.93 36.83
C VAL A 717 -6.51 47.08 37.15
N GLY A 718 -6.46 48.09 36.29
CA GLY A 718 -5.54 49.23 36.44
C GLY A 718 -4.14 49.00 35.86
N ARG A 719 -3.86 47.84 35.24
CA ARG A 719 -2.57 47.55 34.58
C ARG A 719 -2.69 46.52 33.46
N THR A 720 -2.40 46.89 32.22
CA THR A 720 -2.23 45.95 31.10
C THR A 720 -0.83 46.06 30.54
N GLU A 721 -0.18 44.92 30.34
CA GLU A 721 1.19 44.81 29.83
C GLU A 721 1.19 43.88 28.61
N PHE A 722 1.48 44.43 27.43
CA PHE A 722 1.77 43.66 26.23
C PHE A 722 3.27 43.44 26.10
N ILE A 723 3.67 42.20 25.83
CA ILE A 723 5.07 41.77 25.72
C ILE A 723 5.28 41.16 24.34
N ILE A 724 6.17 41.75 23.57
CA ILE A 724 6.52 41.33 22.21
C ILE A 724 8.00 40.98 22.17
N THR A 725 8.34 39.79 21.71
CA THR A 725 9.73 39.35 21.50
C THR A 725 10.00 39.17 20.02
N LEU A 726 11.11 39.73 19.52
CA LEU A 726 11.55 39.63 18.13
C LEU A 726 13.03 39.20 18.09
N PRO A 727 13.48 38.41 17.11
CA PRO A 727 14.90 38.08 16.93
C PRO A 727 15.75 39.34 16.68
N ALA A 728 16.80 39.54 17.47
CA ALA A 728 17.76 40.62 17.32
C ALA A 728 18.97 40.16 16.49
N ILE A 729 19.49 41.06 15.65
CA ILE A 729 20.71 40.84 14.88
C ILE A 729 21.88 41.51 15.58
N ASP A 730 22.93 40.74 15.80
CA ASP A 730 24.22 41.24 16.20
C ASP A 730 25.11 41.42 14.97
N PHE A 731 25.53 42.66 14.74
CA PHE A 731 26.63 42.92 13.84
C PHE A 731 27.90 42.40 14.53
N ILE A 732 28.44 41.30 14.03
CA ILE A 732 29.82 40.92 14.33
C ILE A 732 30.69 41.97 13.64
N GLU A 733 31.20 42.95 14.39
CA GLU A 733 32.36 43.71 13.93
C GLU A 733 33.48 42.70 13.68
N MET A 734 33.75 42.40 12.40
CA MET A 734 34.97 41.71 12.03
C MET A 734 36.11 42.67 12.37
N ASN A 735 36.71 42.49 13.55
CA ASN A 735 38.00 43.08 13.86
C ASN A 735 38.98 42.66 12.75
N THR A 736 39.41 43.67 11.99
CA THR A 736 40.37 43.62 10.88
C THR A 736 41.71 43.01 11.25
#